data_AF-A0A550CTH2-F1
#
_entry.id   AF-A0A550CTH2-F1
#
_cell.length_a   1.000
_cell.length_b   1.000
_cell.length_c   1.000
_cell.angle_alpha   90.00
_cell.angle_beta   90.00
_cell.angle_gamma   90.00
#
_symmetry.space_group_name_H-M   'P 1'
#
loop_
_entity.id
_entity.type
_entity.pdbx_description
1 polymer ?
#
loop_
_entity_poly.entity_id
_entity_poly.type
_entity_poly.pdbx_seq_one_letter_code
_entity_poly.pdbx_strand_id
1 'polypeptide(L)'
;MSLPLLALPPEIQTEILRYLNHADLVRMRMVCSDLREKINTTASLLYTLALGMHEMKDGTRSGLGSTDRVRKLKEYQQEWRRLRFSKSTDLHCDENYQFEIAGSFAAFTFTDDHKRIRFTQLPSELRGIDKKEWTIDLPHKVRDFTMVPTADLLVQVVENADFVYEVHLLTMSTGQPHPRAVIHMLQCNVGHRVIELEFHVMEDRLAILFMPVEPFVLAVWNWETGMPYALPDQVSCDIASVSFLDRDFIITPWIYEEYEGRHVMSTVGLDVTDVSIPSLPRRPCQLILPQVTADKAPNIKLIGNMSAPPGSGRAEGSELAVSTWFSPAPRNRILGILINVYDDGVPVHEGDDYPYVLIVSVNDVLRCIREHIKKDEGLVTLEWETWGPHSTRFLPHKIPDNCERFIHGTSFATIDDDRAAQKLHVYDFGSAKFDACQSADEWAGLDEEYVTEPVTHDLPKAFQDPLTTFLAYHVTRSVVPKTTKGNLNIDAAVGLLHDGLALARVCRALRDAIDNTGTLLHKMMLEPTNMVDGSDSRCSLTERMQRLKPYDKARRALQWSSETHVPFGGRLWDIAGNVVACTDATSPTINFVQLPSTLRGIEEKRWSTPSSQLLCDFTFDPSQDLLVIISARKRTIYEVHLLSMSTGEQHPFAQVSPLVHTVRHPPVQFELLVFGDKLGVLFVSNEEVSVFAVWNWRTNEQYEAPFANDFITSACFLDANTVMATAYTHQVTAPNNVYLKVVDISTPARPTPLCHLHFPTMHTSTDAMADITWDLPPTWENGAPPGYFAPSPTQRILGVSISAWTIEGNVIAGAAARRVPLMLIVSVPAVLAQLPPRTTASFPVSISWAEWGPPATRIFDHEFSPVWVCYIRGLRYVAIDLNANVPSTYSVFDFSDAGASAAAKSEQRSVYHNDNVFSEDVETFLPCHEARGTIPRRPELPLLSYAMLADDGIVFVPHEGQGFWAWTV
;
A
#
# COMPACT_ATOMS: atom_id res chain seq x y z
N MET A 1 -26.55 58.22 32.79
CA MET A 1 -25.90 57.51 33.91
C MET A 1 -25.38 56.19 33.37
N SER A 2 -24.07 56.00 33.30
CA SER A 2 -23.45 54.72 32.96
C SER A 2 -23.49 53.83 34.21
N LEU A 3 -24.33 52.80 34.21
CA LEU A 3 -24.28 51.78 35.26
C LEU A 3 -22.95 51.01 35.12
N PRO A 4 -22.11 50.96 36.17
CA PRO A 4 -20.87 50.19 36.12
C PRO A 4 -21.20 48.69 35.99
N LEU A 5 -20.43 47.97 35.16
CA LEU A 5 -20.66 46.55 34.82
C LEU A 5 -20.88 45.67 36.06
N LEU A 6 -20.11 45.90 37.13
CA LEU A 6 -20.20 45.15 38.39
C LEU A 6 -21.47 45.43 39.22
N ALA A 7 -22.20 46.51 38.92
CA ALA A 7 -23.48 46.81 39.57
C ALA A 7 -24.68 46.13 38.90
N LEU A 8 -24.47 45.43 37.78
CA LEU A 8 -25.51 44.64 37.11
C LEU A 8 -25.72 43.30 37.82
N PRO A 9 -26.89 42.65 37.71
CA PRO A 9 -27.09 41.29 38.21
C PRO A 9 -26.09 40.30 37.60
N PRO A 10 -25.64 39.27 38.35
CA PRO A 10 -24.66 38.29 37.86
C PRO A 10 -25.05 37.63 36.54
N GLU A 11 -26.33 37.37 36.29
CA GLU A 11 -26.82 36.75 35.06
C GLU A 11 -26.58 37.66 33.85
N ILE A 12 -26.85 38.96 34.00
CA ILE A 12 -26.64 39.96 32.95
C ILE A 12 -25.15 40.18 32.69
N GLN A 13 -24.34 40.19 33.75
CA GLN A 13 -22.88 40.23 33.60
C GLN A 13 -22.38 38.99 32.81
N THR A 14 -22.93 37.80 33.07
CA THR A 14 -22.53 36.57 32.35
C THR A 14 -22.91 36.68 30.89
N GLU A 15 -24.13 37.13 30.60
CA GLU A 15 -24.61 37.27 29.22
C GLU A 15 -23.79 38.31 28.44
N ILE A 16 -23.42 39.44 29.05
CA ILE A 16 -22.52 40.43 28.45
C ILE A 16 -21.16 39.80 28.13
N LEU A 17 -20.58 39.05 29.06
CA LEU A 17 -19.29 38.38 28.86
C LEU A 17 -19.35 37.33 27.74
N ARG A 18 -20.50 36.71 27.46
CA ARG A 18 -20.65 35.73 26.37
C ARG A 18 -20.52 36.33 24.97
N TYR A 19 -20.71 37.64 24.82
CA TYR A 19 -20.50 38.33 23.54
C TYR A 19 -19.02 38.66 23.28
N LEU A 20 -18.13 38.45 24.26
CA LEU A 20 -16.70 38.68 24.11
C LEU A 20 -16.02 37.47 23.46
N ASN A 21 -15.04 37.72 22.61
CA ASN A 21 -14.15 36.68 22.10
C ASN A 21 -13.19 36.21 23.20
N HIS A 22 -12.48 35.10 22.95
CA HIS A 22 -11.56 34.52 23.93
C HIS A 22 -10.44 35.50 24.37
N ALA A 23 -9.89 36.32 23.48
CA ALA A 23 -8.82 37.27 23.79
C ALA A 23 -9.32 38.36 24.75
N ASP A 24 -10.52 38.89 24.50
CA ASP A 24 -11.16 39.87 25.37
C ASP A 24 -11.56 39.26 26.71
N LEU A 25 -11.99 37.99 26.74
CA LEU A 25 -12.23 37.26 27.98
C LEU A 25 -10.95 37.08 28.81
N VAL A 26 -9.81 36.75 28.19
CA VAL A 26 -8.51 36.67 28.89
C VAL A 26 -8.13 38.03 29.48
N ARG A 27 -8.31 39.12 28.71
CA ARG A 27 -8.08 40.48 29.23
C ARG A 27 -9.00 40.78 30.42
N MET A 28 -10.29 40.43 30.35
CA MET A 28 -11.25 40.61 31.44
C MET A 28 -10.88 39.82 32.72
N ARG A 29 -10.25 38.64 32.59
CA ARG A 29 -9.72 37.87 33.74
C ARG A 29 -8.61 38.61 34.49
N MET A 30 -7.92 39.55 33.84
CA MET A 30 -6.84 40.34 34.46
C MET A 30 -7.33 41.64 35.10
N VAL A 31 -8.59 42.04 34.87
CA VAL A 31 -9.12 43.33 35.34
C VAL A 31 -9.44 43.33 36.84
N CYS A 32 -10.14 42.33 37.36
CA CYS A 32 -10.44 42.21 38.80
C CYS A 32 -10.72 40.75 39.22
N SER A 33 -10.67 40.50 40.54
CA SER A 33 -10.93 39.19 41.14
C SER A 33 -12.32 38.63 40.81
N ASP A 34 -13.34 39.49 40.82
CA ASP A 34 -14.73 39.08 40.70
C ASP A 34 -15.03 38.59 39.27
N LEU A 35 -14.57 39.35 38.25
CA LEU A 35 -14.66 38.92 36.86
C LEU A 35 -13.84 37.67 36.60
N ARG A 36 -12.65 37.55 37.21
CA ARG A 36 -11.80 36.36 37.09
C ARG A 36 -12.48 35.12 37.67
N GLU A 37 -13.05 35.21 38.87
CA GLU A 37 -13.79 34.12 39.51
C GLU A 37 -15.01 33.73 38.68
N LYS A 38 -15.76 34.71 38.18
CA LYS A 38 -16.95 34.48 37.37
C LYS A 38 -16.65 33.80 36.03
N ILE A 39 -15.58 34.23 35.36
CA ILE A 39 -15.09 33.58 34.14
C ILE A 39 -14.60 32.16 34.44
N ASN A 40 -13.92 31.94 35.57
CA ASN A 40 -13.37 30.63 35.94
C ASN A 40 -14.43 29.63 36.46
N THR A 41 -15.63 30.09 36.85
CA THR A 41 -16.71 29.24 37.38
C THR A 41 -17.86 29.04 36.39
N THR A 42 -17.96 29.88 35.36
CA THR A 42 -19.03 29.79 34.35
C THR A 42 -18.63 28.90 33.19
N ALA A 43 -19.30 27.75 33.03
CA ALA A 43 -18.97 26.75 32.02
C ALA A 43 -19.04 27.26 30.56
N SER A 44 -19.96 28.16 30.23
CA SER A 44 -20.07 28.72 28.87
C SER A 44 -18.90 29.65 28.52
N LEU A 45 -18.41 30.44 29.47
CA LEU A 45 -17.25 31.32 29.29
C LEU A 45 -15.95 30.52 29.25
N LEU A 46 -15.83 29.50 30.11
CA LEU A 46 -14.74 28.53 30.05
C LEU A 46 -14.70 27.79 28.72
N TYR A 47 -15.87 27.47 28.15
CA TYR A 47 -15.95 26.83 26.85
C TYR A 47 -15.48 27.75 25.73
N THR A 48 -15.89 29.02 25.70
CA THR A 48 -15.37 30.01 24.74
C THR A 48 -13.85 30.18 24.84
N LEU A 49 -13.31 30.19 26.06
CA LEU A 49 -11.87 30.22 26.29
C LEU A 49 -11.18 28.95 25.78
N ALA A 50 -11.72 27.77 26.09
CA ALA A 50 -11.16 26.49 25.64
C ALA A 50 -11.20 26.35 24.11
N LEU A 51 -12.28 26.79 23.46
CA LEU A 51 -12.38 26.86 22.00
C LEU A 51 -11.29 27.76 21.41
N GLY A 52 -11.11 28.97 21.95
CA GLY A 52 -10.06 29.89 21.52
C GLY A 52 -8.64 29.35 21.74
N MET A 53 -8.38 28.75 22.90
CA MET A 53 -7.08 28.14 23.25
C MET A 53 -6.69 26.98 22.32
N HIS A 54 -7.67 26.28 21.77
CA HIS A 54 -7.44 25.11 20.91
C HIS A 54 -7.73 25.39 19.43
N GLU A 55 -7.92 26.66 19.06
CA GLU A 55 -8.24 27.08 17.68
C GLU A 55 -9.45 26.34 17.10
N MET A 56 -10.48 26.14 17.94
CA MET A 56 -11.74 25.49 17.57
C MET A 56 -12.88 26.52 17.54
N LYS A 57 -13.94 26.22 16.80
CA LYS A 57 -15.22 26.92 16.82
C LYS A 57 -16.33 26.00 17.32
N ASP A 58 -17.35 26.62 17.92
CA ASP A 58 -18.52 25.90 18.39
C ASP A 58 -19.28 25.25 17.22
N GLY A 59 -19.81 24.05 17.44
CA GLY A 59 -20.52 23.28 16.42
C GLY A 59 -22.03 23.43 16.52
N THR A 60 -22.73 23.12 15.42
CA THR A 60 -24.19 23.28 15.30
C THR A 60 -24.99 22.22 16.05
N ARG A 61 -24.36 21.16 16.59
CA ARG A 61 -25.07 20.06 17.26
C ARG A 61 -25.57 20.46 18.64
N SER A 62 -26.88 20.63 18.77
CA SER A 62 -27.57 20.80 20.05
C SER A 62 -27.66 19.48 20.83
N GLY A 63 -27.64 19.54 22.17
CA GLY A 63 -27.90 18.38 23.03
C GLY A 63 -26.91 18.15 24.18
N LEU A 64 -25.77 18.84 24.18
CA LEU A 64 -24.81 18.83 25.30
C LEU A 64 -24.68 20.22 25.91
N GLY A 65 -24.62 20.29 27.25
CA GLY A 65 -24.31 21.52 27.96
C GLY A 65 -22.85 21.94 27.78
N SER A 66 -22.53 23.22 28.02
CA SER A 66 -21.17 23.75 27.87
C SER A 66 -20.11 22.99 28.69
N THR A 67 -20.47 22.48 29.87
CA THR A 67 -19.58 21.65 30.71
C THR A 67 -19.17 20.36 30.00
N ASP A 68 -20.12 19.65 29.39
CA ASP A 68 -19.85 18.41 28.65
C ASP A 68 -19.06 18.69 27.37
N ARG A 69 -19.33 19.82 26.70
CA ARG A 69 -18.56 20.25 25.53
C ARG A 69 -17.11 20.58 25.89
N VAL A 70 -16.85 21.26 27.03
CA VAL A 70 -15.48 21.49 27.54
C VAL A 70 -14.79 20.16 27.81
N ARG A 71 -15.47 19.23 28.48
CA ARG A 71 -14.91 17.89 28.79
C ARG A 71 -14.54 17.15 27.52
N LYS A 72 -15.45 17.04 26.55
CA LYS A 72 -15.19 16.37 25.27
C LYS A 72 -14.11 17.06 24.45
N LEU A 73 -14.04 18.39 24.47
CA LEU A 73 -12.97 19.14 23.80
C LEU A 73 -11.61 18.83 24.44
N LYS A 74 -11.53 18.78 25.78
CA LYS A 74 -10.29 18.39 26.48
C LYS A 74 -9.89 16.95 26.16
N GLU A 75 -10.82 16.01 26.22
CA GLU A 75 -10.59 14.61 25.84
C GLU A 75 -10.11 14.52 24.39
N TYR A 76 -10.77 15.21 23.46
CA TYR A 76 -10.35 15.28 22.06
C TYR A 76 -8.92 15.79 21.90
N GLN A 77 -8.56 16.88 22.57
CA GLN A 77 -7.20 17.44 22.51
C GLN A 77 -6.15 16.51 23.15
N GLN A 78 -6.50 15.80 24.23
CA GLN A 78 -5.61 14.82 24.86
C GLN A 78 -5.36 13.61 23.98
N GLU A 79 -6.41 13.07 23.36
CA GLU A 79 -6.32 11.94 22.44
C GLU A 79 -5.50 12.30 21.19
N TRP A 80 -5.68 13.52 20.65
CA TRP A 80 -4.84 14.05 19.57
C TRP A 80 -3.37 14.23 19.97
N ARG A 81 -3.08 14.81 21.14
CA ARG A 81 -1.71 14.96 21.65
C ARG A 81 -1.01 13.62 21.87
N ARG A 82 -1.78 12.57 22.18
CA ARG A 82 -1.26 11.22 22.43
C ARG A 82 -1.26 10.35 21.18
N LEU A 83 -1.80 10.84 20.06
CA LEU A 83 -2.11 10.06 18.85
C LEU A 83 -2.86 8.76 19.19
N ARG A 84 -3.81 8.84 20.12
CA ARG A 84 -4.66 7.74 20.57
C ARG A 84 -6.05 7.93 20.00
N PHE A 85 -6.51 6.96 19.22
CA PHE A 85 -7.75 7.08 18.48
C PHE A 85 -8.68 5.91 18.84
N SER A 86 -9.96 6.20 19.07
CA SER A 86 -10.89 5.23 19.66
C SER A 86 -11.44 4.19 18.68
N LYS A 87 -11.41 4.47 17.36
CA LYS A 87 -12.00 3.60 16.32
C LYS A 87 -11.13 3.56 15.06
N SER A 88 -11.13 2.40 14.38
CA SER A 88 -10.55 2.23 13.05
C SER A 88 -11.67 1.95 12.06
N THR A 89 -11.60 2.53 10.86
CA THR A 89 -12.52 2.24 9.76
C THR A 89 -11.71 1.84 8.54
N ASP A 90 -11.90 0.61 8.08
CA ASP A 90 -11.26 0.14 6.84
C ASP A 90 -12.00 0.76 5.66
N LEU A 91 -11.26 1.52 4.83
CA LEU A 91 -11.77 2.06 3.58
C LEU A 91 -11.39 1.09 2.46
N HIS A 92 -12.37 0.43 1.88
CA HIS A 92 -12.15 -0.50 0.78
C HIS A 92 -11.81 0.26 -0.50
N CYS A 93 -10.71 -0.12 -1.14
CA CYS A 93 -10.25 0.41 -2.39
C CYS A 93 -10.02 -0.72 -3.39
N ASP A 94 -10.55 -0.54 -4.59
CA ASP A 94 -10.36 -1.44 -5.72
C ASP A 94 -8.98 -1.17 -6.38
N GLU A 95 -8.53 -1.90 -7.40
CA GLU A 95 -7.25 -1.62 -8.09
C GLU A 95 -7.44 -0.57 -9.21
N ASN A 96 -6.67 0.54 -9.24
CA ASN A 96 -6.79 1.68 -10.19
C ASN A 96 -7.91 2.71 -9.89
N TYR A 97 -8.09 3.09 -8.63
CA TYR A 97 -9.04 4.12 -8.20
C TYR A 97 -8.41 5.53 -8.18
N GLN A 98 -9.25 6.55 -8.36
CA GLN A 98 -8.96 7.92 -7.95
C GLN A 98 -9.57 8.16 -6.57
N PHE A 99 -8.89 8.92 -5.72
CA PHE A 99 -9.40 9.28 -4.40
C PHE A 99 -9.16 10.74 -4.06
N GLU A 100 -10.04 11.27 -3.22
CA GLU A 100 -9.92 12.60 -2.65
C GLU A 100 -10.35 12.56 -1.18
N ILE A 101 -9.71 13.38 -0.34
CA ILE A 101 -10.05 13.54 1.08
C ILE A 101 -10.31 15.01 1.37
N ALA A 102 -11.45 15.30 1.99
CA ALA A 102 -11.80 16.65 2.42
C ALA A 102 -12.44 16.63 3.82
N GLY A 103 -11.69 17.08 4.82
CA GLY A 103 -12.13 17.09 6.23
C GLY A 103 -12.45 15.67 6.74
N SER A 104 -13.72 15.41 7.08
CA SER A 104 -14.20 14.11 7.57
C SER A 104 -14.67 13.17 6.48
N PHE A 105 -14.38 13.45 5.20
CA PHE A 105 -14.90 12.68 4.08
C PHE A 105 -13.77 12.14 3.22
N ALA A 106 -13.90 10.89 2.81
CA ALA A 106 -13.08 10.24 1.80
C ALA A 106 -13.97 9.82 0.62
N ALA A 107 -13.48 9.97 -0.60
CA ALA A 107 -14.18 9.57 -1.81
C ALA A 107 -13.30 8.70 -2.70
N PHE A 108 -13.90 7.70 -3.34
CA PHE A 108 -13.20 6.75 -4.20
C PHE A 108 -14.01 6.48 -5.48
N THR A 109 -13.35 6.47 -6.63
CA THR A 109 -13.98 6.01 -7.90
C THR A 109 -13.97 4.49 -8.00
N PHE A 110 -15.01 3.89 -8.59
CA PHE A 110 -15.04 2.46 -8.90
C PHE A 110 -14.32 2.12 -10.22
N THR A 111 -13.77 0.91 -10.31
CA THR A 111 -12.87 0.45 -11.39
C THR A 111 -13.55 0.09 -12.70
N ASP A 112 -14.82 -0.27 -12.67
CA ASP A 112 -15.50 -0.83 -13.85
C ASP A 112 -15.81 0.24 -14.91
N ASP A 113 -16.07 1.49 -14.48
CA ASP A 113 -16.52 2.57 -15.37
C ASP A 113 -15.95 3.97 -15.08
N HIS A 114 -15.32 4.21 -13.92
CA HIS A 114 -15.01 5.55 -13.39
C HIS A 114 -16.19 6.54 -13.49
N LYS A 115 -17.42 6.05 -13.42
CA LYS A 115 -18.65 6.85 -13.42
C LYS A 115 -19.36 6.80 -12.09
N ARG A 116 -18.79 6.13 -11.10
CA ARG A 116 -19.35 6.03 -9.75
C ARG A 116 -18.34 6.51 -8.74
N ILE A 117 -18.80 7.31 -7.77
CA ILE A 117 -18.00 7.76 -6.63
C ILE A 117 -18.67 7.27 -5.35
N ARG A 118 -17.91 6.51 -4.53
CA ARG A 118 -18.28 6.15 -3.17
C ARG A 118 -17.75 7.20 -2.22
N PHE A 119 -18.63 7.78 -1.41
CA PHE A 119 -18.25 8.66 -0.31
C PHE A 119 -18.37 7.95 1.03
N THR A 120 -17.39 8.18 1.90
CA THR A 120 -17.38 7.72 3.28
C THR A 120 -17.15 8.89 4.22
N GLN A 121 -18.14 9.19 5.06
CA GLN A 121 -18.01 10.08 6.21
C GLN A 121 -17.37 9.30 7.37
N LEU A 122 -16.20 9.76 7.80
CA LEU A 122 -15.40 9.13 8.85
C LEU A 122 -15.99 9.44 10.24
N PRO A 123 -16.15 8.44 11.12
CA PRO A 123 -16.75 8.63 12.44
C PRO A 123 -15.80 9.32 13.42
N SER A 124 -16.36 10.15 14.31
CA SER A 124 -15.63 10.79 15.42
C SER A 124 -16.54 10.93 16.65
N GLU A 125 -16.41 10.00 17.61
CA GLU A 125 -17.26 9.95 18.80
C GLU A 125 -17.11 11.15 19.73
N LEU A 126 -15.92 11.77 19.75
CA LEU A 126 -15.62 12.94 20.58
C LEU A 126 -16.11 14.25 19.95
N ARG A 127 -16.40 14.25 18.65
CA ARG A 127 -17.05 15.38 17.93
C ARG A 127 -18.52 15.14 17.64
N GLY A 128 -19.01 13.92 17.84
CA GLY A 128 -20.37 13.52 17.52
C GLY A 128 -20.56 13.38 16.01
N ILE A 129 -19.62 12.76 15.32
CA ILE A 129 -19.72 12.45 13.89
C ILE A 129 -20.00 10.96 13.75
N ASP A 130 -21.11 10.63 13.11
CA ASP A 130 -21.50 9.25 12.83
C ASP A 130 -20.90 8.80 11.49
N LYS A 131 -20.64 7.50 11.34
CA LYS A 131 -20.21 6.91 10.06
C LYS A 131 -21.38 6.96 9.07
N LYS A 132 -21.14 7.43 7.85
CA LYS A 132 -22.08 7.34 6.73
C LYS A 132 -21.35 6.92 5.46
N GLU A 133 -22.00 6.13 4.64
CA GLU A 133 -21.49 5.72 3.34
C GLU A 133 -22.60 5.84 2.31
N TRP A 134 -22.29 6.38 1.14
CA TRP A 134 -23.21 6.44 0.01
C TRP A 134 -22.42 6.41 -1.30
N THR A 135 -23.12 6.14 -2.40
CA THR A 135 -22.54 6.14 -3.74
C THR A 135 -23.41 7.00 -4.64
N ILE A 136 -22.78 7.74 -5.54
CA ILE A 136 -23.47 8.47 -6.61
C ILE A 136 -23.02 7.93 -7.97
N ASP A 137 -23.94 7.99 -8.93
CA ASP A 137 -23.66 7.77 -10.35
C ASP A 137 -23.47 9.11 -11.05
N LEU A 138 -22.43 9.21 -11.87
CA LEU A 138 -22.04 10.40 -12.61
C LEU A 138 -22.33 10.25 -14.10
N PRO A 139 -22.68 11.34 -14.79
CA PRO A 139 -23.04 11.30 -16.21
C PRO A 139 -21.84 10.93 -17.11
N HIS A 140 -20.63 11.31 -16.69
CA HIS A 140 -19.41 11.20 -17.48
C HIS A 140 -18.31 10.45 -16.72
N LYS A 141 -17.34 9.92 -17.46
CA LYS A 141 -16.15 9.28 -16.91
C LYS A 141 -15.32 10.34 -16.18
N VAL A 142 -15.00 10.11 -14.91
CA VAL A 142 -14.16 11.01 -14.11
C VAL A 142 -12.72 10.91 -14.60
N ARG A 143 -12.15 12.04 -15.03
CA ARG A 143 -10.70 12.19 -15.28
C ARG A 143 -9.96 12.59 -14.02
N ASP A 144 -10.57 13.43 -13.18
CA ASP A 144 -10.12 13.81 -11.84
C ASP A 144 -11.26 14.55 -11.10
N PHE A 145 -11.16 14.72 -9.78
CA PHE A 145 -12.20 15.41 -9.01
C PHE A 145 -11.71 15.99 -7.67
N THR A 146 -12.39 17.03 -7.18
CA THR A 146 -12.27 17.51 -5.79
C THR A 146 -13.65 17.71 -5.15
N MET A 147 -13.71 17.87 -3.83
CA MET A 147 -14.97 18.00 -3.09
C MET A 147 -14.91 19.04 -1.97
N VAL A 148 -16.02 19.74 -1.74
CA VAL A 148 -16.22 20.67 -0.62
C VAL A 148 -17.48 20.27 0.15
N PRO A 149 -17.36 19.41 1.18
CA PRO A 149 -18.50 18.84 1.91
C PRO A 149 -19.40 19.88 2.57
N THR A 150 -18.81 20.99 3.02
CA THR A 150 -19.54 22.10 3.67
C THR A 150 -20.47 22.84 2.72
N ALA A 151 -20.17 22.80 1.41
CA ALA A 151 -20.99 23.37 0.37
C ALA A 151 -21.88 22.33 -0.31
N ASP A 152 -21.73 21.03 -0.02
CA ASP A 152 -22.25 19.91 -0.84
C ASP A 152 -21.79 20.01 -2.30
N LEU A 153 -20.55 20.45 -2.54
CA LEU A 153 -20.00 20.67 -3.89
C LEU A 153 -19.04 19.55 -4.27
N LEU A 154 -19.26 18.97 -5.45
CA LEU A 154 -18.35 18.06 -6.14
C LEU A 154 -17.92 18.73 -7.45
N VAL A 155 -16.61 18.83 -7.67
CA VAL A 155 -16.04 19.34 -8.92
C VAL A 155 -15.48 18.16 -9.69
N GLN A 156 -16.13 17.79 -10.79
CA GLN A 156 -15.70 16.69 -11.67
C GLN A 156 -15.03 17.27 -12.92
N VAL A 157 -13.85 16.78 -13.27
CA VAL A 157 -13.19 17.07 -14.56
C VAL A 157 -13.40 15.91 -15.53
N VAL A 158 -13.78 16.24 -16.76
CA VAL A 158 -13.97 15.31 -17.88
C VAL A 158 -13.07 15.75 -19.03
N GLU A 159 -12.33 14.80 -19.58
CA GLU A 159 -11.51 15.01 -20.78
C GLU A 159 -12.33 14.71 -22.04
N ASN A 160 -12.44 15.71 -22.91
CA ASN A 160 -13.09 15.59 -24.22
C ASN A 160 -12.05 15.56 -25.35
N ALA A 161 -12.53 15.39 -26.59
CA ALA A 161 -11.71 15.53 -27.78
C ALA A 161 -11.04 16.93 -27.86
N ASP A 162 -9.89 17.00 -28.52
CA ASP A 162 -9.18 18.25 -28.84
C ASP A 162 -8.67 19.06 -27.64
N PHE A 163 -8.25 18.40 -26.54
CA PHE A 163 -7.63 19.03 -25.36
C PHE A 163 -8.52 20.04 -24.63
N VAL A 164 -9.83 19.84 -24.76
CA VAL A 164 -10.86 20.59 -24.04
C VAL A 164 -11.25 19.83 -22.78
N TYR A 165 -11.21 20.53 -21.65
CA TYR A 165 -11.58 19.99 -20.35
C TYR A 165 -12.88 20.62 -19.88
N GLU A 166 -13.85 19.77 -19.55
CA GLU A 166 -15.12 20.19 -18.94
C GLU A 166 -15.05 20.02 -17.43
N VAL A 167 -15.46 21.06 -16.70
CA VAL A 167 -15.50 21.11 -15.25
C VAL A 167 -16.96 21.16 -14.82
N HIS A 168 -17.47 20.03 -14.34
CA HIS A 168 -18.85 19.85 -13.90
C HIS A 168 -18.98 20.16 -12.41
N LEU A 169 -19.89 21.08 -12.05
CA LEU A 169 -20.20 21.48 -10.68
C LEU A 169 -21.46 20.74 -10.22
N LEU A 170 -21.26 19.68 -9.46
CA LEU A 170 -22.29 18.74 -9.03
C LEU A 170 -22.47 18.77 -7.51
N THR A 171 -23.52 18.12 -7.03
CA THR A 171 -23.73 17.87 -5.60
C THR A 171 -23.06 16.58 -5.16
N MET A 172 -22.44 16.54 -3.98
CA MET A 172 -21.90 15.30 -3.41
C MET A 172 -23.00 14.35 -2.96
N SER A 173 -24.13 14.90 -2.50
CA SER A 173 -25.28 14.16 -2.00
C SER A 173 -26.00 13.35 -3.08
N THR A 174 -26.15 13.92 -4.29
CA THR A 174 -27.00 13.34 -5.34
C THR A 174 -26.35 13.20 -6.72
N GLY A 175 -25.17 13.79 -6.95
CA GLY A 175 -24.53 13.85 -8.27
C GLY A 175 -25.25 14.76 -9.28
N GLN A 176 -26.28 15.50 -8.87
CA GLN A 176 -27.02 16.44 -9.72
C GLN A 176 -26.33 17.80 -9.81
N PRO A 177 -26.60 18.63 -10.84
CA PRO A 177 -26.06 19.98 -10.97
C PRO A 177 -26.25 20.82 -9.70
N HIS A 178 -25.18 21.48 -9.25
CA HIS A 178 -25.16 22.15 -7.96
C HIS A 178 -26.08 23.38 -7.94
N PRO A 179 -27.03 23.51 -6.98
CA PRO A 179 -28.08 24.53 -7.02
C PRO A 179 -27.59 25.98 -6.89
N ARG A 180 -26.40 26.20 -6.31
CA ARG A 180 -25.77 27.53 -6.22
C ARG A 180 -24.96 27.93 -7.46
N ALA A 181 -24.64 26.97 -8.34
CA ALA A 181 -23.93 27.27 -9.56
C ALA A 181 -24.93 27.71 -10.63
N VAL A 182 -24.77 28.90 -11.20
CA VAL A 182 -25.57 29.38 -12.33
C VAL A 182 -25.16 28.66 -13.61
N ILE A 183 -23.86 28.39 -13.75
CA ILE A 183 -23.28 27.62 -14.86
C ILE A 183 -22.70 26.35 -14.26
N HIS A 184 -23.31 25.21 -14.56
CA HIS A 184 -22.94 23.91 -13.97
C HIS A 184 -21.81 23.20 -14.72
N MET A 185 -21.48 23.64 -15.94
CA MET A 185 -20.37 23.11 -16.74
C MET A 185 -19.52 24.29 -17.20
N LEU A 186 -18.31 24.38 -16.67
CA LEU A 186 -17.29 25.32 -17.10
C LEU A 186 -16.36 24.62 -18.09
N GLN A 187 -15.75 25.37 -19.00
CA GLN A 187 -14.88 24.81 -20.03
C GLN A 187 -13.54 25.52 -20.02
N CYS A 188 -12.47 24.73 -20.10
CA CYS A 188 -11.10 25.22 -20.27
C CYS A 188 -10.47 24.55 -21.49
N ASN A 189 -9.92 25.35 -22.41
CA ASN A 189 -9.14 24.84 -23.52
C ASN A 189 -7.66 24.98 -23.20
N VAL A 190 -6.99 23.85 -23.02
CA VAL A 190 -5.56 23.81 -22.66
C VAL A 190 -4.68 23.67 -23.90
N GLY A 191 -5.23 23.20 -25.04
CA GLY A 191 -4.50 23.00 -26.29
C GLY A 191 -3.51 21.82 -26.31
N HIS A 192 -3.26 21.21 -25.14
CA HIS A 192 -2.36 20.07 -24.96
C HIS A 192 -2.93 19.05 -23.96
N ARG A 193 -2.45 17.81 -24.02
CA ARG A 193 -2.87 16.76 -23.10
C ARG A 193 -2.36 17.05 -21.69
N VAL A 194 -3.27 17.12 -20.74
CA VAL A 194 -3.00 17.35 -19.33
C VAL A 194 -2.57 16.05 -18.64
N ILE A 195 -1.40 16.10 -18.03
CA ILE A 195 -0.81 14.99 -17.28
C ILE A 195 -1.36 15.01 -15.85
N GLU A 196 -1.38 16.18 -15.23
CA GLU A 196 -1.73 16.39 -13.81
C GLU A 196 -2.67 17.59 -13.64
N LEU A 197 -3.53 17.55 -12.61
CA LEU A 197 -4.50 18.59 -12.25
C LEU A 197 -4.32 18.96 -10.78
N GLU A 198 -4.27 20.25 -10.48
CA GLU A 198 -4.29 20.76 -9.10
C GLU A 198 -5.56 21.56 -8.85
N PHE A 199 -6.27 21.28 -7.76
CA PHE A 199 -7.55 21.91 -7.42
C PHE A 199 -7.40 22.78 -6.18
N HIS A 200 -7.97 23.98 -6.22
CA HIS A 200 -8.08 24.85 -5.05
C HIS A 200 -9.47 25.47 -4.96
N VAL A 201 -10.19 25.18 -3.86
CA VAL A 201 -11.50 25.78 -3.60
C VAL A 201 -11.48 26.60 -2.30
N MET A 202 -11.83 27.89 -2.42
CA MET A 202 -11.90 28.83 -1.30
C MET A 202 -13.20 29.63 -1.41
N GLU A 203 -14.16 29.32 -0.53
CA GLU A 203 -15.50 29.94 -0.53
C GLU A 203 -16.19 29.89 -1.90
N ASP A 204 -16.32 31.03 -2.58
CA ASP A 204 -16.93 31.19 -3.91
C ASP A 204 -15.90 31.17 -5.05
N ARG A 205 -14.62 30.84 -4.78
CA ARG A 205 -13.52 30.74 -5.76
C ARG A 205 -13.15 29.29 -6.04
N LEU A 206 -12.97 28.97 -7.32
CA LEU A 206 -12.42 27.72 -7.81
C LEU A 206 -11.21 28.03 -8.70
N ALA A 207 -10.04 27.52 -8.34
CA ALA A 207 -8.84 27.55 -9.17
C ALA A 207 -8.47 26.13 -9.57
N ILE A 208 -8.14 25.93 -10.85
CA ILE A 208 -7.65 24.67 -11.39
C ILE A 208 -6.38 24.97 -12.20
N LEU A 209 -5.28 24.32 -11.83
CA LEU A 209 -4.04 24.33 -12.60
C LEU A 209 -4.00 23.09 -13.49
N PHE A 210 -3.99 23.29 -14.80
CA PHE A 210 -3.86 22.24 -15.80
C PHE A 210 -2.39 22.11 -16.21
N MET A 211 -1.77 20.97 -15.94
CA MET A 211 -0.35 20.72 -16.19
C MET A 211 -0.13 19.74 -17.36
N PRO A 212 -0.08 20.21 -18.63
CA PRO A 212 0.49 19.48 -19.75
C PRO A 212 2.03 19.48 -19.67
N VAL A 213 2.74 18.87 -20.63
CA VAL A 213 4.22 18.86 -20.65
C VAL A 213 4.80 20.29 -20.60
N GLU A 214 4.17 21.25 -21.30
CA GLU A 214 4.38 22.71 -21.21
C GLU A 214 3.52 23.41 -22.31
N PRO A 215 2.97 24.63 -22.11
CA PRO A 215 2.93 25.44 -20.88
C PRO A 215 1.74 25.11 -19.97
N PHE A 216 1.88 25.36 -18.67
CA PHE A 216 0.80 25.19 -17.68
C PHE A 216 -0.29 26.26 -17.79
N VAL A 217 -1.55 25.88 -17.52
CA VAL A 217 -2.70 26.78 -17.63
C VAL A 217 -3.42 26.86 -16.30
N LEU A 218 -3.37 28.03 -15.64
CA LEU A 218 -4.16 28.32 -14.45
C LEU A 218 -5.49 28.95 -14.85
N ALA A 219 -6.60 28.37 -14.41
CA ALA A 219 -7.93 28.93 -14.63
C ALA A 219 -8.66 29.13 -13.30
N VAL A 220 -9.22 30.33 -13.11
CA VAL A 220 -9.88 30.74 -11.87
C VAL A 220 -11.28 31.22 -12.19
N TRP A 221 -12.28 30.69 -11.48
CA TRP A 221 -13.68 31.06 -11.64
C TRP A 221 -14.31 31.41 -10.30
N ASN A 222 -15.37 32.22 -10.37
CA ASN A 222 -16.39 32.22 -9.35
C ASN A 222 -17.35 31.07 -9.67
N TRP A 223 -17.28 29.96 -8.92
CA TRP A 223 -18.03 28.75 -9.27
C TRP A 223 -19.56 28.91 -9.07
N GLU A 224 -20.01 29.85 -8.25
CA GLU A 224 -21.44 30.15 -8.11
C GLU A 224 -22.01 30.86 -9.35
N THR A 225 -21.24 31.76 -9.95
CA THR A 225 -21.70 32.56 -11.10
C THR A 225 -21.23 32.00 -12.44
N GLY A 226 -20.18 31.18 -12.44
CA GLY A 226 -19.45 30.69 -13.61
C GLY A 226 -18.54 31.73 -14.27
N MET A 227 -18.40 32.93 -13.69
CA MET A 227 -17.59 34.00 -14.28
C MET A 227 -16.10 33.72 -14.10
N PRO A 228 -15.30 33.73 -15.19
CA PRO A 228 -13.85 33.59 -15.10
C PRO A 228 -13.20 34.87 -14.55
N TYR A 229 -12.10 34.71 -13.82
CA TYR A 229 -11.21 35.79 -13.44
C TYR A 229 -10.17 35.96 -14.56
N ALA A 230 -9.96 37.20 -14.99
CA ALA A 230 -8.79 37.50 -15.80
C ALA A 230 -7.56 37.30 -14.91
N LEU A 231 -6.57 36.57 -15.41
CA LEU A 231 -5.25 36.48 -14.79
C LEU A 231 -4.26 37.27 -15.67
N PRO A 232 -3.22 37.88 -15.09
CA PRO A 232 -2.18 38.53 -15.87
C PRO A 232 -1.50 37.51 -16.81
N ASP A 233 -1.13 37.91 -18.04
CA ASP A 233 -0.47 37.03 -19.04
C ASP A 233 0.82 36.38 -18.50
N GLN A 234 1.47 36.99 -17.50
CA GLN A 234 2.64 36.43 -16.82
C GLN A 234 2.31 35.34 -15.79
N VAL A 235 1.04 35.03 -15.52
CA VAL A 235 0.61 33.87 -14.71
C VAL A 235 0.43 32.64 -15.60
N SER A 236 0.52 32.78 -16.94
CA SER A 236 0.35 31.65 -17.87
C SER A 236 1.66 31.00 -18.35
N CYS A 237 2.79 31.24 -17.68
CA CYS A 237 4.09 30.68 -18.04
C CYS A 237 4.80 30.20 -16.76
N ASP A 238 5.23 28.94 -16.73
CA ASP A 238 6.12 28.33 -15.72
C ASP A 238 5.61 28.23 -14.27
N ILE A 239 4.29 28.15 -14.04
CA ILE A 239 3.71 27.96 -12.69
C ILE A 239 3.68 26.50 -12.27
N ALA A 240 4.59 26.08 -11.41
CA ALA A 240 4.65 24.71 -10.90
C ALA A 240 3.54 24.35 -9.88
N SER A 241 2.86 25.33 -9.27
CA SER A 241 1.76 25.12 -8.29
C SER A 241 1.06 26.43 -7.90
N VAL A 242 -0.10 26.35 -7.24
CA VAL A 242 -0.89 27.53 -6.82
C VAL A 242 -1.52 27.33 -5.43
N SER A 243 -1.77 28.40 -4.66
CA SER A 243 -2.61 28.29 -3.45
C SER A 243 -3.35 29.58 -3.11
N PHE A 244 -4.48 29.50 -2.40
CA PHE A 244 -5.16 30.67 -1.83
C PHE A 244 -4.62 31.01 -0.43
N LEU A 245 -4.12 32.24 -0.25
CA LEU A 245 -3.82 32.79 1.07
C LEU A 245 -5.11 33.15 1.81
N ASP A 246 -6.04 33.82 1.12
CA ASP A 246 -7.41 34.05 1.55
C ASP A 246 -8.36 34.07 0.33
N ARG A 247 -9.59 34.56 0.50
CA ARG A 247 -10.58 34.66 -0.58
C ARG A 247 -10.10 35.55 -1.75
N ASP A 248 -9.26 36.54 -1.47
CA ASP A 248 -8.90 37.61 -2.39
C ASP A 248 -7.45 37.51 -2.87
N PHE A 249 -6.56 36.74 -2.20
CA PHE A 249 -5.16 36.59 -2.60
C PHE A 249 -4.78 35.16 -2.97
N ILE A 250 -4.17 35.00 -4.16
CA ILE A 250 -3.51 33.79 -4.64
C ILE A 250 -2.00 33.95 -4.53
N ILE A 251 -1.29 32.87 -4.23
CA ILE A 251 0.18 32.82 -4.23
C ILE A 251 0.69 31.75 -5.21
N THR A 252 1.74 32.08 -5.98
CA THR A 252 2.37 31.20 -6.98
C THR A 252 3.89 31.33 -6.93
N PRO A 253 4.66 30.24 -7.03
CA PRO A 253 6.12 30.32 -7.08
C PRO A 253 6.60 30.86 -8.43
N TRP A 254 7.76 31.52 -8.44
CA TRP A 254 8.47 31.90 -9.66
C TRP A 254 9.99 31.77 -9.47
N ILE A 255 10.68 31.61 -10.58
CA ILE A 255 12.14 31.44 -10.62
C ILE A 255 12.69 32.34 -11.73
N TYR A 256 13.78 33.03 -11.42
CA TYR A 256 14.54 33.84 -12.36
C TYR A 256 16.00 33.40 -12.36
N GLU A 257 16.52 33.07 -13.53
CA GLU A 257 17.89 32.58 -13.69
C GLU A 257 18.78 33.64 -14.35
N GLU A 258 19.90 33.95 -13.69
CA GLU A 258 21.00 34.72 -14.26
C GLU A 258 22.19 33.80 -14.55
N TYR A 259 22.72 33.89 -15.76
CA TYR A 259 23.82 33.05 -16.23
C TYR A 259 25.16 33.79 -16.12
N GLU A 260 25.99 33.41 -15.16
CA GLU A 260 27.39 33.86 -15.03
C GLU A 260 28.38 32.71 -15.32
N GLY A 261 28.65 32.48 -16.60
CA GLY A 261 29.60 31.45 -17.04
C GLY A 261 29.05 30.03 -16.92
N ARG A 262 29.56 29.22 -15.97
CA ARG A 262 29.06 27.87 -15.66
C ARG A 262 28.14 27.83 -14.43
N HIS A 263 28.01 28.95 -13.71
CA HIS A 263 27.15 29.04 -12.53
C HIS A 263 25.82 29.67 -12.93
N VAL A 264 24.72 29.08 -12.44
CA VAL A 264 23.36 29.60 -12.59
C VAL A 264 22.97 30.22 -11.25
N MET A 265 22.81 31.54 -11.21
CA MET A 265 22.25 32.22 -10.04
C MET A 265 20.73 32.23 -10.19
N SER A 266 20.04 31.44 -9.37
CA SER A 266 18.58 31.34 -9.39
C SER A 266 17.98 32.17 -8.26
N THR A 267 17.34 33.28 -8.61
CA THR A 267 16.48 34.01 -7.66
C THR A 267 15.09 33.38 -7.66
N VAL A 268 14.63 33.07 -6.47
CA VAL A 268 13.36 32.41 -6.25
C VAL A 268 12.46 33.34 -5.45
N GLY A 269 11.18 33.37 -5.80
CA GLY A 269 10.19 34.08 -5.00
C GLY A 269 8.78 33.52 -5.11
N LEU A 270 7.88 34.17 -4.38
CA LEU A 270 6.45 33.90 -4.42
C LEU A 270 5.72 35.17 -4.87
N ASP A 271 4.94 35.05 -5.94
CA ASP A 271 4.09 36.11 -6.45
C ASP A 271 2.73 36.05 -5.76
N VAL A 272 2.33 37.17 -5.14
CA VAL A 272 0.99 37.34 -4.60
C VAL A 272 0.14 38.08 -5.62
N THR A 273 -0.96 37.47 -6.04
CA THR A 273 -1.95 38.05 -6.96
C THR A 273 -3.26 38.35 -6.21
N ASP A 274 -3.70 39.60 -6.25
CA ASP A 274 -5.00 40.06 -5.79
C ASP A 274 -6.06 39.76 -6.86
N VAL A 275 -6.99 38.86 -6.52
CA VAL A 275 -8.15 38.45 -7.31
C VAL A 275 -9.47 38.91 -6.68
N SER A 276 -9.45 39.98 -5.88
CA SER A 276 -10.69 40.58 -5.32
C SER A 276 -11.63 41.11 -6.41
N ILE A 277 -11.09 41.57 -7.55
CA ILE A 277 -11.83 42.11 -8.69
C ILE A 277 -11.60 41.21 -9.93
N PRO A 278 -12.64 40.54 -10.47
CA PRO A 278 -12.50 39.58 -11.56
C PRO A 278 -11.84 40.09 -12.83
N SER A 279 -12.05 41.35 -13.19
CA SER A 279 -11.56 41.95 -14.43
C SER A 279 -10.22 42.66 -14.29
N LEU A 280 -9.66 42.75 -13.07
CA LEU A 280 -8.47 43.55 -12.80
C LEU A 280 -7.60 42.88 -11.73
N PRO A 281 -7.00 41.72 -12.04
CA PRO A 281 -6.02 41.12 -11.15
C PRO A 281 -4.84 42.08 -10.97
N ARG A 282 -4.36 42.22 -9.73
CA ARG A 282 -3.16 43.02 -9.44
C ARG A 282 -2.10 42.12 -8.85
N ARG A 283 -0.83 42.45 -9.07
CA ARG A 283 0.30 41.83 -8.38
C ARG A 283 0.79 42.80 -7.31
N PRO A 284 0.19 42.79 -6.11
CA PRO A 284 0.54 43.77 -5.11
C PRO A 284 1.90 43.49 -4.43
N CYS A 285 2.38 42.24 -4.42
CA CYS A 285 3.59 41.89 -3.69
C CYS A 285 4.33 40.68 -4.27
N GLN A 286 5.66 40.70 -4.20
CA GLN A 286 6.53 39.53 -4.35
C GLN A 286 7.26 39.27 -3.04
N LEU A 287 7.35 38.01 -2.64
CA LEU A 287 8.07 37.56 -1.46
C LEU A 287 9.34 36.85 -1.91
N ILE A 288 10.51 37.42 -1.64
CA ILE A 288 11.79 36.82 -2.03
C ILE A 288 12.16 35.72 -1.03
N LEU A 289 12.48 34.54 -1.55
CA LEU A 289 12.99 33.41 -0.76
C LEU A 289 14.52 33.52 -0.58
N PRO A 290 15.11 32.82 0.39
CA PRO A 290 16.56 32.80 0.57
C PRO A 290 17.28 32.35 -0.70
N GLN A 291 18.43 32.95 -1.00
CA GLN A 291 19.22 32.63 -2.19
C GLN A 291 19.64 31.16 -2.18
N VAL A 292 19.31 30.45 -3.26
CA VAL A 292 19.58 29.01 -3.41
C VAL A 292 20.92 28.81 -4.09
N THR A 293 21.79 28.00 -3.50
CA THR A 293 23.06 27.59 -4.11
C THR A 293 22.83 26.32 -4.92
N ALA A 294 22.70 26.44 -6.24
CA ALA A 294 22.45 25.29 -7.10
C ALA A 294 23.14 25.45 -8.46
N ASP A 295 23.71 24.37 -8.99
CA ASP A 295 24.29 24.35 -10.35
C ASP A 295 23.18 24.30 -11.43
N LYS A 296 21.97 23.87 -11.05
CA LYS A 296 20.74 23.89 -11.86
C LYS A 296 19.65 24.68 -11.15
N ALA A 297 18.66 25.14 -11.92
CA ALA A 297 17.46 25.76 -11.37
C ALA A 297 16.77 24.86 -10.35
N PRO A 298 16.45 25.36 -9.14
CA PRO A 298 15.69 24.58 -8.17
C PRO A 298 14.26 24.34 -8.68
N ASN A 299 13.61 23.26 -8.23
CA ASN A 299 12.19 23.06 -8.47
C ASN A 299 11.41 23.37 -7.19
N ILE A 300 10.35 24.18 -7.29
CA ILE A 300 9.60 24.68 -6.14
C ILE A 300 8.12 24.42 -6.31
N LYS A 301 7.55 23.71 -5.33
CA LYS A 301 6.14 23.34 -5.30
C LYS A 301 5.51 23.80 -3.98
N LEU A 302 4.35 24.42 -4.07
CA LEU A 302 3.50 24.73 -2.92
C LEU A 302 2.72 23.47 -2.54
N ILE A 303 2.68 23.17 -1.24
CA ILE A 303 1.87 22.10 -0.68
C ILE A 303 0.94 22.68 0.39
N GLY A 304 -0.33 22.28 0.36
CA GLY A 304 -1.34 22.82 1.26
C GLY A 304 -2.68 22.20 0.99
N ASN A 305 -3.62 22.37 1.91
CA ASN A 305 -4.95 21.79 1.75
C ASN A 305 -5.65 22.39 0.51
N MET A 306 -5.88 21.55 -0.50
CA MET A 306 -6.57 21.82 -1.77
C MET A 306 -8.01 22.32 -1.59
N SER A 307 -8.60 22.11 -0.41
CA SER A 307 -9.92 22.62 -0.06
C SER A 307 -9.88 23.34 1.28
N ALA A 308 -10.10 24.66 1.28
CA ALA A 308 -10.02 25.43 2.52
C ALA A 308 -11.11 25.00 3.53
N PRO A 309 -10.81 24.93 4.84
CA PRO A 309 -11.84 24.81 5.85
C PRO A 309 -12.78 26.02 5.79
N PRO A 310 -14.08 25.82 6.09
CA PRO A 310 -15.11 26.81 5.84
C PRO A 310 -14.83 28.15 6.54
N GLY A 311 -14.54 29.16 5.73
CA GLY A 311 -14.66 30.57 6.07
C GLY A 311 -16.08 30.91 6.52
N SER A 312 -16.16 31.85 7.44
CA SER A 312 -17.37 32.24 8.15
C SER A 312 -18.56 32.56 7.24
N GLY A 313 -19.67 31.84 7.43
CA GLY A 313 -20.98 32.51 7.51
C GLY A 313 -22.05 32.24 6.44
N ARG A 314 -21.93 31.25 5.55
CA ARG A 314 -22.96 31.06 4.49
C ARG A 314 -23.50 29.65 4.26
N ALA A 315 -23.07 28.64 5.04
CA ALA A 315 -23.48 27.24 4.88
C ALA A 315 -24.51 26.77 5.92
N GLU A 316 -25.48 27.61 6.29
CA GLU A 316 -26.65 27.15 7.07
C GLU A 316 -27.66 26.53 6.09
N GLY A 317 -27.66 25.21 5.94
CA GLY A 317 -28.74 24.51 5.22
C GLY A 317 -28.40 23.26 4.41
N SER A 318 -27.13 22.83 4.30
CA SER A 318 -26.79 21.59 3.60
C SER A 318 -27.12 20.34 4.44
N GLU A 319 -27.75 19.32 3.85
CA GLU A 319 -28.01 18.01 4.49
C GLU A 319 -26.71 17.27 4.87
N LEU A 320 -25.59 17.59 4.20
CA LEU A 320 -24.25 17.04 4.48
C LEU A 320 -23.42 17.92 5.43
N ALA A 321 -23.94 19.06 5.87
CA ALA A 321 -23.28 19.86 6.91
C ALA A 321 -23.21 19.05 8.20
N VAL A 322 -22.02 18.52 8.50
CA VAL A 322 -21.81 17.64 9.66
C VAL A 322 -22.11 18.41 10.95
N SER A 323 -23.19 18.03 11.60
CA SER A 323 -23.55 18.56 12.91
C SER A 323 -22.57 18.02 13.95
N THR A 324 -21.64 18.86 14.39
CA THR A 324 -20.62 18.52 15.38
C THR A 324 -20.84 19.30 16.67
N TRP A 325 -20.28 18.82 17.80
CA TRP A 325 -20.27 19.62 19.01
C TRP A 325 -19.25 20.77 18.95
N PHE A 326 -18.16 20.58 18.19
CA PHE A 326 -17.16 21.60 17.87
C PHE A 326 -16.40 21.20 16.60
N SER A 327 -15.77 22.17 15.94
CA SER A 327 -14.98 21.98 14.72
C SER A 327 -13.75 22.89 14.72
N PRO A 328 -12.74 22.63 13.88
CA PRO A 328 -11.58 23.51 13.77
C PRO A 328 -12.00 24.90 13.31
N ALA A 329 -11.44 25.94 13.92
CA ALA A 329 -11.64 27.29 13.45
C ALA A 329 -10.91 27.48 12.11
N PRO A 330 -11.50 28.17 11.13
CA PRO A 330 -10.86 28.42 9.84
C PRO A 330 -9.69 29.43 9.91
N ARG A 331 -9.31 29.87 11.12
CA ARG A 331 -8.29 30.90 11.34
C ARG A 331 -7.03 30.23 11.87
N ASN A 332 -5.90 30.56 11.23
CA ASN A 332 -4.61 29.89 11.29
C ASN A 332 -4.57 28.67 10.36
N ARG A 333 -3.90 28.85 9.22
CA ARG A 333 -3.53 27.79 8.29
C ARG A 333 -2.04 27.90 8.03
N ILE A 334 -1.41 26.76 7.77
CA ILE A 334 -0.06 26.72 7.24
C ILE A 334 -0.07 26.37 5.75
N LEU A 335 0.97 26.82 5.06
CA LEU A 335 1.33 26.48 3.69
C LEU A 335 2.74 25.88 3.74
N GLY A 336 3.00 24.78 3.03
CA GLY A 336 4.36 24.26 2.88
C GLY A 336 4.93 24.66 1.52
N ILE A 337 6.22 24.89 1.47
CA ILE A 337 6.99 25.12 0.24
C ILE A 337 8.04 24.02 0.17
N LEU A 338 7.95 23.20 -0.87
CA LEU A 338 8.94 22.20 -1.24
C LEU A 338 10.01 22.86 -2.10
N ILE A 339 11.28 22.66 -1.76
CA ILE A 339 12.43 23.18 -2.49
C ILE A 339 13.34 22.00 -2.84
N ASN A 340 13.41 21.66 -4.13
CA ASN A 340 14.30 20.64 -4.69
C ASN A 340 15.54 21.30 -5.28
N VAL A 341 16.73 20.86 -4.85
CA VAL A 341 18.02 21.39 -5.29
C VAL A 341 18.84 20.26 -5.91
N TYR A 342 19.32 20.42 -7.14
CA TYR A 342 20.06 19.40 -7.91
C TYR A 342 21.56 19.75 -8.03
N ASP A 343 22.47 18.79 -7.83
CA ASP A 343 23.95 18.94 -7.94
C ASP A 343 24.49 18.22 -9.20
N ASP A 344 25.42 18.83 -9.95
CA ASP A 344 25.90 18.34 -11.25
C ASP A 344 27.26 17.61 -11.11
N GLY A 345 27.24 16.27 -11.10
CA GLY A 345 28.46 15.47 -11.17
C GLY A 345 28.45 14.17 -10.37
N VAL A 346 27.43 13.92 -9.56
CA VAL A 346 27.22 12.66 -8.85
C VAL A 346 26.08 11.93 -9.55
N PRO A 347 26.26 10.70 -10.07
CA PRO A 347 25.12 9.90 -10.49
C PRO A 347 24.20 9.76 -9.27
N VAL A 348 22.91 10.02 -9.46
CA VAL A 348 21.87 10.01 -8.42
C VAL A 348 21.98 8.69 -7.64
N HIS A 349 22.75 8.71 -6.56
CA HIS A 349 22.91 7.58 -5.67
C HIS A 349 21.70 7.60 -4.75
N GLU A 350 21.00 6.47 -4.65
CA GLU A 350 19.93 6.21 -3.69
C GLU A 350 20.35 6.72 -2.30
N GLY A 351 19.85 7.89 -1.90
CA GLY A 351 20.17 8.41 -0.59
C GLY A 351 19.87 9.88 -0.32
N ASP A 352 20.13 10.84 -1.21
CA ASP A 352 20.29 12.24 -0.76
C ASP A 352 19.44 13.33 -1.46
N ASP A 353 18.69 13.03 -2.52
CA ASP A 353 17.81 14.03 -3.18
C ASP A 353 16.40 14.00 -2.58
N TYR A 354 16.18 14.67 -1.44
CA TYR A 354 14.85 14.86 -0.87
C TYR A 354 14.47 16.36 -0.85
N PRO A 355 13.21 16.73 -1.17
CA PRO A 355 12.76 18.11 -1.06
C PRO A 355 12.90 18.64 0.36
N TYR A 356 13.45 19.85 0.49
CA TYR A 356 13.38 20.59 1.74
C TYR A 356 12.00 21.21 1.91
N VAL A 357 11.50 21.24 3.15
CA VAL A 357 10.16 21.78 3.45
C VAL A 357 10.24 23.00 4.34
N LEU A 358 9.72 24.11 3.83
CA LEU A 358 9.54 25.35 4.55
C LEU A 358 8.05 25.53 4.88
N ILE A 359 7.69 25.42 6.15
CA ILE A 359 6.33 25.67 6.63
C ILE A 359 6.14 27.17 6.83
N VAL A 360 5.03 27.71 6.35
CA VAL A 360 4.70 29.13 6.31
C VAL A 360 3.35 29.38 6.99
N SER A 361 3.31 30.30 7.95
CA SER A 361 2.07 30.79 8.56
C SER A 361 1.37 31.74 7.59
N VAL A 362 0.22 31.29 7.05
CA VAL A 362 -0.57 32.09 6.09
C VAL A 362 -1.04 33.40 6.74
N ASN A 363 -1.37 33.37 8.04
CA ASN A 363 -1.83 34.56 8.75
C ASN A 363 -0.73 35.60 8.98
N ASP A 364 0.49 35.15 9.28
CA ASP A 364 1.63 36.08 9.45
C ASP A 364 2.04 36.69 8.12
N VAL A 365 2.03 35.90 7.04
CA VAL A 365 2.24 36.39 5.68
C VAL A 365 1.14 37.37 5.28
N LEU A 366 -0.15 37.05 5.48
CA LEU A 366 -1.25 37.98 5.20
C LEU A 366 -1.16 39.27 6.02
N ARG A 367 -0.73 39.19 7.28
CA ARG A 367 -0.50 40.37 8.12
C ARG A 367 0.63 41.21 7.55
N CYS A 368 1.76 40.60 7.21
CA CYS A 368 2.91 41.28 6.60
C CYS A 368 2.50 41.96 5.29
N ILE A 369 1.82 41.25 4.39
CA ILE A 369 1.23 41.74 3.15
C ILE A 369 0.35 42.96 3.42
N ARG A 370 -0.60 42.87 4.37
CA ARG A 370 -1.53 43.98 4.67
C ARG A 370 -0.86 45.18 5.35
N GLU A 371 0.24 44.97 6.05
CA GLU A 371 1.03 46.05 6.67
C GLU A 371 1.87 46.82 5.64
N HIS A 372 2.35 46.14 4.59
CA HIS A 372 3.27 46.72 3.60
C HIS A 372 2.59 47.16 2.29
N ILE A 373 1.47 46.53 1.91
CA ILE A 373 0.75 46.85 0.68
C ILE A 373 -0.28 47.95 0.96
N LYS A 374 -0.12 49.09 0.29
CA LYS A 374 -1.15 50.14 0.20
C LYS A 374 -1.89 50.00 -1.12
N LYS A 375 -3.22 50.20 -1.10
CA LYS A 375 -4.13 49.96 -2.25
C LYS A 375 -3.80 50.70 -3.56
N ASP A 376 -2.89 51.69 -3.53
CA ASP A 376 -2.56 52.59 -4.64
C ASP A 376 -1.07 52.57 -5.06
N GLU A 377 -0.23 51.68 -4.50
CA GLU A 377 1.19 51.58 -4.86
C GLU A 377 1.45 50.39 -5.81
N GLY A 378 2.53 50.47 -6.59
CA GLY A 378 2.95 49.43 -7.54
C GLY A 378 3.42 48.14 -6.85
N LEU A 379 4.04 47.23 -7.61
CA LEU A 379 4.58 45.97 -7.09
C LEU A 379 5.55 46.23 -5.92
N VAL A 380 5.27 45.65 -4.75
CA VAL A 380 6.15 45.71 -3.57
C VAL A 380 6.96 44.41 -3.49
N THR A 381 8.29 44.50 -3.47
CA THR A 381 9.16 43.33 -3.25
C THR A 381 9.58 43.30 -1.78
N LEU A 382 9.27 42.21 -1.09
CA LEU A 382 9.65 41.98 0.31
C LEU A 382 10.80 40.98 0.36
N GLU A 383 11.95 41.44 0.86
CA GLU A 383 13.12 40.60 1.11
C GLU A 383 12.87 39.58 2.21
N TRP A 384 13.61 38.46 2.19
CA TRP A 384 13.50 37.38 3.17
C TRP A 384 13.47 37.92 4.61
N GLU A 385 14.42 38.78 4.99
CA GLU A 385 14.53 39.35 6.34
C GLU A 385 13.29 40.13 6.81
N THR A 386 12.43 40.55 5.89
CA THR A 386 11.21 41.33 6.20
C THR A 386 10.01 40.44 6.50
N TRP A 387 9.82 39.36 5.73
CA TRP A 387 8.60 38.53 5.81
C TRP A 387 8.86 37.10 6.29
N GLY A 388 10.05 36.56 6.01
CA GLY A 388 10.39 35.14 6.09
C GLY A 388 10.64 34.62 7.51
N PRO A 389 11.66 35.11 8.25
CA PRO A 389 12.10 34.48 9.49
C PRO A 389 10.98 34.25 10.51
N HIS A 390 10.15 35.26 10.77
CA HIS A 390 9.06 35.18 11.75
C HIS A 390 7.83 34.41 11.28
N SER A 391 7.63 34.29 9.97
CA SER A 391 6.44 33.66 9.40
C SER A 391 6.68 32.21 9.00
N THR A 392 7.91 31.69 9.14
CA THR A 392 8.30 30.40 8.59
C THR A 392 9.01 29.50 9.59
N ARG A 393 8.99 28.18 9.34
CA ARG A 393 9.81 27.16 9.98
C ARG A 393 10.38 26.22 8.94
N PHE A 394 11.70 26.09 8.92
CA PHE A 394 12.37 25.08 8.11
C PHE A 394 12.38 23.73 8.83
N LEU A 395 12.02 22.65 8.14
CA LEU A 395 12.09 21.29 8.66
C LEU A 395 13.16 20.51 7.88
N PRO A 396 14.28 20.09 8.51
CA PRO A 396 15.41 19.46 7.82
C PRO A 396 15.18 17.96 7.51
N HIS A 397 13.94 17.49 7.52
CA HIS A 397 13.62 16.07 7.36
C HIS A 397 13.43 15.70 5.89
N LYS A 398 13.93 14.52 5.52
CA LYS A 398 13.70 13.89 4.21
C LYS A 398 12.21 13.55 4.09
N ILE A 399 11.54 14.05 3.05
CA ILE A 399 10.09 13.84 2.87
C ILE A 399 9.86 13.09 1.56
N PRO A 400 9.02 12.03 1.55
CA PRO A 400 8.68 11.31 0.32
C PRO A 400 8.11 12.22 -0.78
N ASP A 401 8.29 11.83 -2.04
CA ASP A 401 7.95 12.62 -3.24
C ASP A 401 6.43 12.93 -3.44
N ASN A 402 5.54 12.42 -2.59
CA ASN A 402 4.08 12.57 -2.69
C ASN A 402 3.43 13.29 -1.47
N CYS A 403 4.09 14.32 -0.94
CA CYS A 403 3.72 14.99 0.32
C CYS A 403 2.65 16.09 0.24
N GLU A 404 2.03 16.30 -0.91
CA GLU A 404 1.01 17.34 -1.13
C GLU A 404 -0.17 17.25 -0.15
N ARG A 405 -0.46 16.05 0.35
CA ARG A 405 -1.59 15.76 1.23
C ARG A 405 -1.24 15.80 2.72
N PHE A 406 -0.05 16.29 3.10
CA PHE A 406 0.45 16.17 4.48
C PHE A 406 0.10 17.36 5.39
N ILE A 407 -0.51 18.41 4.83
CA ILE A 407 -0.89 19.63 5.54
C ILE A 407 -2.41 19.74 5.67
N HIS A 408 -2.89 19.97 6.88
CA HIS A 408 -4.28 20.35 7.11
C HIS A 408 -4.40 21.28 8.32
N GLY A 409 -5.02 22.45 8.11
CA GLY A 409 -5.19 23.45 9.17
C GLY A 409 -3.82 24.00 9.59
N THR A 410 -3.48 23.86 10.87
CA THR A 410 -2.17 24.22 11.44
C THR A 410 -1.23 23.03 11.62
N SER A 411 -1.62 21.86 11.13
CA SER A 411 -0.89 20.62 11.33
C SER A 411 -0.21 20.16 10.04
N PHE A 412 1.02 19.67 10.18
CA PHE A 412 1.79 18.99 9.14
C PHE A 412 2.18 17.62 9.67
N ALA A 413 2.05 16.55 8.87
CA ALA A 413 2.56 15.25 9.28
C ALA A 413 3.42 14.58 8.23
N THR A 414 4.36 13.78 8.71
CA THR A 414 5.26 12.99 7.87
C THR A 414 5.54 11.65 8.55
N ILE A 415 5.99 10.68 7.77
CA ILE A 415 6.41 9.39 8.27
C ILE A 415 7.88 9.20 7.90
N ASP A 416 8.70 8.95 8.91
CA ASP A 416 10.10 8.55 8.74
C ASP A 416 10.15 7.02 8.64
N ASP A 417 10.75 6.50 7.58
CA ASP A 417 10.86 5.07 7.33
C ASP A 417 12.22 4.54 7.81
N ASP A 418 12.28 4.16 9.08
CA ASP A 418 13.46 3.48 9.64
C ASP A 418 13.36 1.96 9.39
N ARG A 419 14.51 1.28 9.29
CA ARG A 419 14.62 -0.16 9.00
C ARG A 419 13.89 -1.05 10.02
N ALA A 420 13.54 -0.52 11.20
CA ALA A 420 12.89 -1.25 12.29
C ALA A 420 11.40 -0.88 12.51
N ALA A 421 10.96 0.34 12.19
CA ALA A 421 9.58 0.78 12.34
C ALA A 421 9.33 2.11 11.59
N GLN A 422 8.09 2.35 11.17
CA GLN A 422 7.69 3.67 10.66
C GLN A 422 7.44 4.61 11.84
N LYS A 423 7.93 5.83 11.81
CA LYS A 423 7.66 6.84 12.84
C LYS A 423 6.79 7.94 12.24
N LEU A 424 5.56 8.08 12.74
CA LEU A 424 4.69 9.21 12.42
C LEU A 424 5.10 10.41 13.25
N HIS A 425 5.35 11.53 12.57
CA HIS A 425 5.63 12.82 13.16
C HIS A 425 4.46 13.75 12.82
N VAL A 426 3.81 14.32 13.83
CA VAL A 426 2.76 15.33 13.64
C VAL A 426 3.25 16.64 14.25
N TYR A 427 3.54 17.62 13.40
CA TYR A 427 3.93 18.98 13.73
C TYR A 427 2.69 19.85 13.80
N ASP A 428 2.47 20.52 14.93
CA ASP A 428 1.35 21.42 15.18
C ASP A 428 1.87 22.84 15.41
N PHE A 429 1.49 23.75 14.52
CA PHE A 429 1.88 25.16 14.51
C PHE A 429 0.82 26.07 15.17
N GLY A 430 -0.15 25.51 15.88
CA GLY A 430 -1.21 26.24 16.57
C GLY A 430 -0.70 27.07 17.76
N SER A 431 -0.49 28.37 17.53
CA SER A 431 0.12 29.35 18.45
C SER A 431 -0.47 29.42 19.87
N ALA A 432 -1.76 29.12 20.05
CA ALA A 432 -2.45 29.25 21.35
C ALA A 432 -2.12 28.13 22.37
N LYS A 433 -1.43 27.06 21.95
CA LYS A 433 -1.15 25.89 22.80
C LYS A 433 0.10 26.03 23.68
N PHE A 434 0.98 26.98 23.39
CA PHE A 434 2.32 27.08 23.99
C PHE A 434 2.37 27.86 25.32
N ASP A 435 1.40 28.72 25.59
CA ASP A 435 1.33 29.48 26.86
C ASP A 435 0.81 28.68 28.06
N ALA A 436 0.27 27.46 27.85
CA ALA A 436 -0.39 26.67 28.88
C ALA A 436 0.44 25.49 29.43
N CYS A 437 1.52 25.08 28.77
CA CYS A 437 2.37 23.95 29.17
C CYS A 437 3.51 24.40 30.11
N GLN A 438 3.21 24.67 31.38
CA GLN A 438 4.22 24.85 32.44
C GLN A 438 4.05 23.89 33.64
N SER A 439 3.20 22.85 33.57
CA SER A 439 3.13 21.81 34.61
C SER A 439 3.73 20.50 34.12
N ALA A 440 5.03 20.31 34.37
CA ALA A 440 5.88 19.27 33.80
C ALA A 440 5.73 17.85 34.41
N ASP A 441 4.84 17.63 35.39
CA ASP A 441 4.89 16.40 36.22
C ASP A 441 3.86 15.30 35.88
N GLU A 442 2.96 15.47 34.90
CA GLU A 442 1.90 14.49 34.60
C GLU A 442 2.14 13.59 33.36
N TRP A 443 3.26 13.72 32.65
CA TRP A 443 3.36 13.25 31.23
C TRP A 443 4.62 12.44 30.88
N ALA A 444 5.10 11.59 31.78
CA ALA A 444 6.25 10.71 31.49
C ALA A 444 5.89 9.60 30.47
N GLY A 445 6.52 9.61 29.28
CA GLY A 445 6.56 8.46 28.36
C GLY A 445 6.23 8.69 26.88
N LEU A 446 6.06 9.93 26.41
CA LEU A 446 5.92 10.31 25.00
C LEU A 446 7.17 11.09 24.53
N ASP A 447 7.56 10.92 23.26
CA ASP A 447 8.61 11.71 22.62
C ASP A 447 7.96 12.98 22.02
N GLU A 448 7.80 13.99 22.87
CA GLU A 448 7.26 15.31 22.54
C GLU A 448 8.38 16.34 22.56
N GLU A 449 8.35 17.27 21.62
CA GLU A 449 9.29 18.39 21.55
C GLU A 449 8.56 19.69 21.22
N TYR A 450 8.90 20.74 21.95
CA TYR A 450 8.38 22.09 21.75
C TYR A 450 9.53 22.97 21.28
N VAL A 451 9.37 23.57 20.10
CA VAL A 451 10.37 24.47 19.52
C VAL A 451 9.75 25.86 19.39
N THR A 452 10.17 26.76 20.28
CA THR A 452 9.71 28.16 20.31
C THR A 452 10.81 29.16 19.97
N GLU A 453 12.07 28.75 20.09
CA GLU A 453 13.23 29.58 19.80
C GLU A 453 13.52 29.62 18.28
N PRO A 454 14.23 30.67 17.80
CA PRO A 454 14.76 30.67 16.44
C PRO A 454 15.74 29.54 16.22
N VAL A 455 15.69 28.93 15.03
CA VAL A 455 16.64 27.90 14.60
C VAL A 455 17.31 28.37 13.32
N THR A 456 18.64 28.34 13.32
CA THR A 456 19.46 28.63 12.14
C THR A 456 20.06 27.34 11.61
N HIS A 457 19.84 27.05 10.34
CA HIS A 457 20.43 25.92 9.64
C HIS A 457 21.51 26.42 8.68
N ASP A 458 22.73 25.87 8.83
CA ASP A 458 23.83 26.10 7.89
C ASP A 458 23.79 24.99 6.83
N LEU A 459 23.27 25.31 5.65
CA LEU A 459 23.02 24.37 4.56
C LEU A 459 23.65 24.90 3.26
N PRO A 460 24.99 24.93 3.14
CA PRO A 460 25.70 25.52 2.00
C PRO A 460 25.47 24.79 0.67
N LYS A 461 24.81 23.62 0.70
CA LYS A 461 24.36 22.88 -0.48
C LYS A 461 22.99 23.33 -0.99
N ALA A 462 22.21 24.03 -0.17
CA ALA A 462 20.84 24.43 -0.48
C ALA A 462 20.69 25.96 -0.49
N PHE A 463 21.34 26.67 0.43
CA PHE A 463 21.26 28.11 0.56
C PHE A 463 22.64 28.75 0.67
N GLN A 464 22.78 29.95 0.11
CA GLN A 464 24.04 30.72 0.12
C GLN A 464 24.41 31.20 1.52
N ASP A 465 23.41 31.64 2.27
CA ASP A 465 23.55 32.12 3.65
C ASP A 465 22.82 31.17 4.61
N PRO A 466 23.24 31.09 5.89
CA PRO A 466 22.53 30.31 6.89
C PRO A 466 21.06 30.74 7.02
N LEU A 467 20.15 29.77 7.00
CA LEU A 467 18.71 30.01 7.01
C LEU A 467 18.17 30.05 8.44
N THR A 468 17.71 31.21 8.90
CA THR A 468 17.05 31.36 10.21
C THR A 468 15.53 31.41 10.09
N THR A 469 14.83 30.59 10.89
CA THR A 469 13.36 30.51 10.95
C THR A 469 12.85 30.44 12.39
N PHE A 470 11.63 30.93 12.66
CA PHE A 470 11.14 31.23 14.02
C PHE A 470 9.75 30.66 14.34
N LEU A 471 8.96 30.23 13.35
CA LEU A 471 7.57 29.82 13.58
C LEU A 471 7.51 28.65 14.56
N ALA A 472 6.85 28.84 15.71
CA ALA A 472 6.84 27.87 16.79
C ALA A 472 6.01 26.63 16.43
N TYR A 473 6.44 25.46 16.90
CA TYR A 473 5.68 24.23 16.73
C TYR A 473 5.86 23.26 17.90
N HIS A 474 4.90 22.35 18.00
CA HIS A 474 4.93 21.19 18.87
C HIS A 474 4.92 19.95 17.98
N VAL A 475 5.87 19.04 18.19
CA VAL A 475 5.89 17.77 17.45
C VAL A 475 5.61 16.62 18.40
N THR A 476 4.68 15.77 17.97
CA THR A 476 4.40 14.48 18.61
C THR A 476 4.90 13.36 17.72
N ARG A 477 5.71 12.47 18.28
CA ARG A 477 6.26 11.31 17.57
C ARG A 477 5.64 10.02 18.08
N SER A 478 5.23 9.16 17.15
CA SER A 478 4.63 7.86 17.46
C SER A 478 5.18 6.77 16.53
N VAL A 479 5.48 5.60 17.09
CA VAL A 479 5.93 4.45 16.31
C VAL A 479 4.72 3.73 15.74
N VAL A 480 4.61 3.76 14.41
CA VAL A 480 3.63 3.04 13.62
C VAL A 480 4.23 1.68 13.23
N PRO A 481 3.68 0.55 13.69
CA PRO A 481 4.13 -0.74 13.22
C PRO A 481 3.81 -0.93 11.73
N LYS A 482 4.83 -1.31 10.93
CA LYS A 482 4.66 -1.71 9.53
C LYS A 482 3.64 -2.84 9.44
N THR A 483 2.53 -2.63 8.75
CA THR A 483 1.48 -3.64 8.57
C THR A 483 1.84 -4.61 7.45
N THR A 484 1.60 -5.91 7.66
CA THR A 484 1.95 -7.02 6.75
C THR A 484 1.02 -7.20 5.53
N LYS A 485 0.04 -6.32 5.32
CA LYS A 485 -0.74 -6.25 4.06
C LYS A 485 -0.14 -5.14 3.20
N GLY A 486 0.15 -5.48 1.95
CA GLY A 486 0.93 -4.67 0.99
C GLY A 486 0.53 -3.20 0.95
N ASN A 487 1.55 -2.37 0.67
CA ASN A 487 1.48 -0.95 0.38
C ASN A 487 0.17 -0.30 0.85
N LEU A 488 0.14 0.09 2.14
CA LEU A 488 -0.58 1.33 2.44
C LEU A 488 -0.03 2.32 1.41
N ASN A 489 -0.86 2.79 0.48
CA ASN A 489 -0.50 3.95 -0.30
C ASN A 489 -0.44 5.09 0.72
N ILE A 490 0.74 5.32 1.29
CA ILE A 490 0.97 6.20 2.45
C ILE A 490 0.48 7.62 2.13
N ASP A 491 0.42 7.98 0.85
CA ASP A 491 -0.12 9.22 0.31
C ASP A 491 -1.63 9.40 0.61
N ALA A 492 -2.37 8.29 0.76
CA ALA A 492 -3.79 8.28 1.16
C ALA A 492 -3.97 8.32 2.69
N ALA A 493 -2.97 7.94 3.47
CA ALA A 493 -3.07 7.83 4.93
C ALA A 493 -2.74 9.14 5.66
N VAL A 494 -1.88 9.98 5.10
CA VAL A 494 -1.47 11.25 5.73
C VAL A 494 -2.43 12.41 5.39
N GLY A 495 -3.20 12.30 4.30
CA GLY A 495 -4.30 13.22 3.92
C GLY A 495 -5.47 13.33 4.90
N LEU A 496 -5.50 12.51 5.94
CA LEU A 496 -6.63 12.33 6.86
C LEU A 496 -6.61 13.26 8.09
N LEU A 497 -5.67 14.21 8.19
CA LEU A 497 -5.43 14.99 9.40
C LEU A 497 -6.39 16.17 9.62
N HIS A 498 -7.65 15.86 9.93
CA HIS A 498 -8.40 16.60 10.97
C HIS A 498 -9.71 15.91 11.37
N ASP A 499 -10.14 14.90 10.62
CA ASP A 499 -11.29 14.04 10.96
C ASP A 499 -11.19 12.61 10.41
N GLY A 500 -10.06 12.20 9.84
CA GLY A 500 -9.82 10.82 9.42
C GLY A 500 -8.76 10.15 10.30
N LEU A 501 -9.16 9.04 10.91
CA LEU A 501 -8.31 8.22 11.77
C LEU A 501 -7.46 7.29 10.91
N ALA A 502 -6.14 7.43 10.96
CA ALA A 502 -5.21 6.39 10.51
C ALA A 502 -3.88 6.43 11.28
N LEU A 503 -3.28 5.23 11.42
CA LEU A 503 -1.90 4.92 11.83
C LEU A 503 -1.63 4.58 13.32
N ALA A 504 -2.08 3.36 13.65
CA ALA A 504 -1.42 2.25 14.34
C ALA A 504 -0.72 2.42 15.72
N ARG A 505 -1.35 1.75 16.71
CA ARG A 505 -0.80 0.90 17.79
C ARG A 505 0.31 1.48 18.69
N VAL A 506 -0.07 2.35 19.63
CA VAL A 506 0.79 2.67 20.79
C VAL A 506 0.01 2.65 22.11
N CYS A 507 0.11 1.56 22.88
CA CYS A 507 0.02 1.68 24.35
C CYS A 507 0.54 0.46 25.11
N ARG A 508 1.39 0.69 26.12
CA ARG A 508 1.76 -0.29 27.16
C ARG A 508 0.60 -0.59 28.13
N ALA A 509 -0.39 0.29 28.27
CA ALA A 509 -1.63 -0.03 29.00
C ALA A 509 -2.53 -1.00 28.22
N LEU A 510 -2.42 -1.00 26.87
CA LEU A 510 -2.96 -2.08 26.05
C LEU A 510 -2.14 -3.35 26.21
N ARG A 511 -0.87 -3.35 26.64
CA ARG A 511 -0.16 -4.61 26.94
C ARG A 511 -0.80 -5.30 28.14
N ASP A 512 -1.11 -4.57 29.21
CA ASP A 512 -1.81 -5.14 30.38
C ASP A 512 -3.28 -5.50 30.09
N ALA A 513 -3.94 -4.80 29.15
CA ALA A 513 -5.29 -5.15 28.71
C ALA A 513 -5.32 -6.27 27.66
N ILE A 514 -4.34 -6.34 26.76
CA ILE A 514 -4.13 -7.40 25.75
C ILE A 514 -3.72 -8.69 26.46
N ASP A 515 -2.84 -8.62 27.47
CA ASP A 515 -2.46 -9.76 28.33
C ASP A 515 -3.69 -10.37 29.05
N ASN A 516 -4.76 -9.58 29.24
CA ASN A 516 -6.02 -10.01 29.84
C ASN A 516 -7.15 -10.27 28.81
N THR A 517 -6.94 -10.02 27.51
CA THR A 517 -7.98 -10.17 26.46
C THR A 517 -7.50 -11.16 25.39
N GLY A 518 -7.84 -12.44 25.56
CA GLY A 518 -7.34 -13.54 24.73
C GLY A 518 -7.35 -13.27 23.22
N THR A 519 -8.42 -12.67 22.68
CA THR A 519 -8.64 -12.49 21.23
C THR A 519 -7.58 -11.66 20.52
N LEU A 520 -6.98 -10.67 21.20
CA LEU A 520 -5.93 -9.82 20.64
C LEU A 520 -4.56 -10.49 20.67
N LEU A 521 -4.24 -11.24 21.73
CA LEU A 521 -3.00 -12.04 21.81
C LEU A 521 -2.97 -13.12 20.74
N HIS A 522 -4.11 -13.76 20.45
CA HIS A 522 -4.20 -14.77 19.40
C HIS A 522 -3.84 -14.20 18.03
N LYS A 523 -4.43 -13.07 17.64
CA LYS A 523 -4.09 -12.39 16.37
C LYS A 523 -2.65 -11.92 16.30
N MET A 524 -2.05 -11.50 17.43
CA MET A 524 -0.65 -11.09 17.50
C MET A 524 0.36 -12.23 17.39
N MET A 525 -0.01 -13.46 17.76
CA MET A 525 0.88 -14.62 17.62
C MET A 525 0.79 -15.28 16.23
N LEU A 526 -0.32 -15.08 15.51
CA LEU A 526 -0.53 -15.62 14.17
C LEU A 526 0.35 -14.94 13.11
N GLU A 527 0.50 -13.61 13.17
CA GLU A 527 1.29 -12.82 12.21
C GLU A 527 2.78 -13.24 12.14
N PRO A 528 3.56 -13.31 13.24
CA PRO A 528 4.96 -13.77 13.19
C PRO A 528 5.11 -15.27 12.91
N THR A 529 4.03 -16.06 12.91
CA THR A 529 4.10 -17.48 12.51
C THR A 529 3.63 -17.70 11.07
N ASN A 530 3.30 -16.62 10.35
CA ASN A 530 2.65 -16.66 9.04
C ASN A 530 1.41 -17.57 9.03
N MET A 531 0.65 -17.57 10.13
CA MET A 531 -0.59 -18.33 10.28
C MET A 531 -1.80 -17.39 10.27
N VAL A 532 -2.97 -17.95 9.97
CA VAL A 532 -4.29 -17.32 10.04
C VAL A 532 -5.21 -18.15 10.94
N ASP A 533 -6.27 -17.53 11.44
CA ASP A 533 -7.19 -18.18 12.39
C ASP A 533 -8.07 -19.21 11.70
N GLY A 534 -8.31 -20.36 12.34
CA GLY A 534 -9.09 -21.46 11.78
C GLY A 534 -10.59 -21.43 12.14
N SER A 535 -11.38 -22.18 11.39
CA SER A 535 -12.85 -22.26 11.50
C SER A 535 -13.36 -23.07 12.70
N ASP A 536 -12.52 -23.88 13.37
CA ASP A 536 -12.99 -24.86 14.35
C ASP A 536 -13.35 -24.25 15.73
N SER A 537 -14.61 -23.87 15.91
CA SER A 537 -15.13 -23.26 17.13
C SER A 537 -15.11 -24.16 18.39
N ARG A 538 -14.72 -25.45 18.28
CA ARG A 538 -14.65 -26.39 19.43
C ARG A 538 -13.50 -26.09 20.39
N CYS A 539 -12.48 -25.39 19.92
CA CYS A 539 -11.29 -25.03 20.70
C CYS A 539 -11.36 -23.55 21.08
N SER A 540 -11.32 -23.27 22.39
CA SER A 540 -11.33 -21.90 22.89
C SER A 540 -10.08 -21.15 22.41
N LEU A 541 -10.20 -19.85 22.25
CA LEU A 541 -9.12 -19.04 21.72
C LEU A 541 -7.85 -19.08 22.61
N THR A 542 -8.01 -19.27 23.93
CA THR A 542 -6.90 -19.54 24.87
C THR A 542 -6.21 -20.87 24.57
N GLU A 543 -6.96 -21.93 24.25
CA GLU A 543 -6.37 -23.23 23.87
C GLU A 543 -5.67 -23.16 22.51
N ARG A 544 -6.22 -22.43 21.53
CA ARG A 544 -5.54 -22.18 20.23
C ARG A 544 -4.20 -21.47 20.44
N MET A 545 -4.16 -20.46 21.30
CA MET A 545 -2.94 -19.77 21.69
C MET A 545 -1.91 -20.68 22.38
N GLN A 546 -2.35 -21.54 23.29
CA GLN A 546 -1.48 -22.49 23.99
C GLN A 546 -0.89 -23.54 23.04
N ARG A 547 -1.53 -23.82 21.90
CA ARG A 547 -1.06 -24.76 20.88
C ARG A 547 -0.14 -24.14 19.84
N LEU A 548 -0.29 -22.85 19.52
CA LEU A 548 0.48 -22.17 18.48
C LEU A 548 1.99 -22.09 18.78
N LYS A 549 2.38 -21.78 20.03
CA LYS A 549 3.80 -21.74 20.43
C LYS A 549 4.48 -23.12 20.37
N PRO A 550 3.91 -24.19 20.94
CA PRO A 550 4.42 -25.55 20.74
C PRO A 550 4.46 -25.95 19.27
N TYR A 551 3.48 -25.52 18.46
CA TYR A 551 3.44 -25.83 17.03
C TYR A 551 4.62 -25.19 16.28
N ASP A 552 4.82 -23.87 16.43
CA ASP A 552 5.93 -23.19 15.76
C ASP A 552 7.30 -23.72 16.25
N LYS A 553 7.43 -24.01 17.55
CA LYS A 553 8.64 -24.63 18.11
C LYS A 553 8.90 -26.01 17.50
N ALA A 554 7.89 -26.87 17.47
CA ALA A 554 7.99 -28.22 16.94
C ALA A 554 8.33 -28.20 15.45
N ARG A 555 7.66 -27.33 14.68
CA ARG A 555 7.90 -27.11 13.25
C ARG A 555 9.33 -26.65 12.97
N ARG A 556 9.84 -25.64 13.70
CA ARG A 556 11.21 -25.12 13.53
C ARG A 556 12.28 -26.10 13.98
N ALA A 557 12.01 -26.89 15.02
CA ALA A 557 12.95 -27.87 15.55
C ALA A 557 12.83 -29.26 14.88
N LEU A 558 11.94 -29.42 13.89
CA LEU A 558 11.64 -30.68 13.22
C LEU A 558 11.27 -31.81 14.20
N GLN A 559 10.47 -31.46 15.21
CA GLN A 559 9.98 -32.38 16.24
C GLN A 559 8.55 -32.82 15.91
N TRP A 560 8.39 -34.09 15.59
CA TRP A 560 7.13 -34.65 15.13
C TRP A 560 6.43 -35.45 16.24
N SER A 561 5.10 -35.36 16.32
CA SER A 561 4.30 -36.02 17.35
C SER A 561 3.51 -37.22 16.83
N SER A 562 3.28 -37.29 15.51
CA SER A 562 2.54 -38.36 14.85
C SER A 562 3.32 -38.94 13.68
N GLU A 563 3.06 -40.22 13.39
CA GLU A 563 3.59 -40.96 12.26
C GLU A 563 2.41 -41.63 11.54
N THR A 564 2.24 -41.34 10.24
CA THR A 564 1.16 -41.88 9.42
C THR A 564 1.75 -42.56 8.19
N HIS A 565 1.43 -43.84 8.01
CA HIS A 565 1.76 -44.58 6.79
C HIS A 565 0.60 -44.47 5.78
N VAL A 566 0.93 -44.03 4.57
CA VAL A 566 0.01 -43.92 3.43
C VAL A 566 0.42 -44.98 2.41
N PRO A 567 -0.37 -46.06 2.27
CA PRO A 567 -0.10 -47.07 1.24
C PRO A 567 -0.13 -46.45 -0.15
N PHE A 568 0.86 -46.77 -0.98
CA PHE A 568 0.90 -46.38 -2.39
C PHE A 568 0.88 -47.66 -3.23
N GLY A 569 -0.20 -47.85 -3.97
CA GLY A 569 -0.37 -49.02 -4.83
C GLY A 569 -0.40 -48.69 -6.32
N GLY A 570 -0.68 -47.44 -6.71
CA GLY A 570 -0.94 -47.04 -8.09
C GLY A 570 0.23 -46.36 -8.80
N ARG A 571 -0.10 -45.52 -9.80
CA ARG A 571 0.87 -44.85 -10.68
C ARG A 571 0.96 -43.33 -10.43
N LEU A 572 -0.15 -42.72 -10.03
CA LEU A 572 -0.27 -41.28 -9.82
C LEU A 572 -0.54 -40.97 -8.34
N TRP A 573 0.01 -39.86 -7.88
CA TRP A 573 -0.19 -39.31 -6.55
C TRP A 573 -0.01 -37.80 -6.61
N ASP A 574 -0.59 -37.10 -5.64
CA ASP A 574 -0.42 -35.65 -5.47
C ASP A 574 -0.62 -35.30 -3.97
N ILE A 575 -0.07 -34.17 -3.52
CA ILE A 575 -0.16 -33.70 -2.13
C ILE A 575 -0.61 -32.24 -2.12
N ALA A 576 -1.77 -31.98 -1.53
CA ALA A 576 -2.27 -30.64 -1.29
C ALA A 576 -2.65 -30.47 0.19
N GLY A 577 -2.10 -29.43 0.82
CA GLY A 577 -2.24 -29.16 2.25
C GLY A 577 -1.63 -30.26 3.11
N ASN A 578 -2.49 -30.91 3.90
CA ASN A 578 -2.18 -32.13 4.66
C ASN A 578 -2.87 -33.36 4.08
N VAL A 579 -3.27 -33.35 2.82
CA VAL A 579 -3.95 -34.48 2.20
C VAL A 579 -3.01 -35.08 1.17
N VAL A 580 -2.72 -36.36 1.31
CA VAL A 580 -2.01 -37.17 0.30
C VAL A 580 -3.04 -37.93 -0.49
N ALA A 581 -3.03 -37.78 -1.81
CA ALA A 581 -3.89 -38.54 -2.71
C ALA A 581 -3.05 -39.54 -3.51
N CYS A 582 -3.51 -40.77 -3.61
CA CYS A 582 -2.86 -41.81 -4.40
C CYS A 582 -3.86 -42.66 -5.16
N THR A 583 -3.52 -43.00 -6.40
CA THR A 583 -4.25 -44.00 -7.17
C THR A 583 -4.02 -45.40 -6.61
N ASP A 584 -5.00 -46.28 -6.81
CA ASP A 584 -4.87 -47.71 -6.57
C ASP A 584 -4.55 -48.44 -7.89
N ALA A 585 -3.61 -49.39 -7.90
CA ALA A 585 -3.34 -50.20 -9.08
C ALA A 585 -4.45 -51.21 -9.38
N THR A 586 -5.24 -51.59 -8.37
CA THR A 586 -6.23 -52.67 -8.45
C THR A 586 -7.65 -52.18 -8.67
N SER A 587 -7.92 -50.90 -8.44
CA SER A 587 -9.24 -50.29 -8.60
C SER A 587 -9.13 -48.88 -9.22
N PRO A 588 -10.09 -48.46 -10.05
CA PRO A 588 -10.14 -47.10 -10.58
C PRO A 588 -10.67 -46.16 -9.49
N THR A 589 -9.88 -45.97 -8.44
CA THR A 589 -10.18 -45.09 -7.32
C THR A 589 -8.95 -44.24 -6.97
N ILE A 590 -9.21 -43.04 -6.46
CA ILE A 590 -8.20 -42.18 -5.85
C ILE A 590 -8.47 -42.24 -4.34
N ASN A 591 -7.46 -42.68 -3.59
CA ASN A 591 -7.49 -42.74 -2.14
C ASN A 591 -6.88 -41.47 -1.58
N PHE A 592 -7.54 -40.90 -0.59
CA PHE A 592 -7.08 -39.71 0.11
C PHE A 592 -6.80 -40.04 1.56
N VAL A 593 -5.68 -39.54 2.07
CA VAL A 593 -5.32 -39.59 3.49
C VAL A 593 -5.04 -38.18 3.97
N GLN A 594 -5.92 -37.65 4.81
CA GLN A 594 -5.68 -36.44 5.58
C GLN A 594 -4.74 -36.79 6.74
N LEU A 595 -3.53 -36.24 6.69
CA LEU A 595 -2.52 -36.36 7.72
C LEU A 595 -2.97 -35.61 8.99
N PRO A 596 -2.81 -36.22 10.18
CA PRO A 596 -3.23 -35.60 11.43
C PRO A 596 -2.30 -34.44 11.82
N SER A 597 -2.81 -33.47 12.56
CA SER A 597 -2.00 -32.53 13.33
C SER A 597 -2.64 -32.28 14.69
N THR A 598 -2.00 -32.80 15.74
CA THR A 598 -2.51 -32.71 17.11
C THR A 598 -2.59 -31.26 17.57
N LEU A 599 -1.60 -30.44 17.18
CA LEU A 599 -1.55 -29.04 17.60
C LEU A 599 -2.49 -28.13 16.80
N ARG A 600 -2.88 -28.51 15.56
CA ARG A 600 -3.92 -27.81 14.79
C ARG A 600 -5.32 -28.40 14.92
N GLY A 601 -5.49 -29.50 15.67
CA GLY A 601 -6.80 -30.15 15.83
C GLY A 601 -7.29 -30.86 14.57
N ILE A 602 -6.35 -31.26 13.70
CA ILE A 602 -6.65 -31.98 12.47
C ILE A 602 -6.58 -33.47 12.78
N GLU A 603 -7.69 -34.17 12.57
CA GLU A 603 -7.78 -35.62 12.75
C GLU A 603 -7.33 -36.36 11.48
N GLU A 604 -6.81 -37.57 11.65
CA GLU A 604 -6.56 -38.45 10.50
C GLU A 604 -7.91 -38.87 9.89
N LYS A 605 -8.04 -38.71 8.57
CA LYS A 605 -9.20 -39.18 7.80
C LYS A 605 -8.74 -39.90 6.56
N ARG A 606 -9.45 -40.97 6.20
CA ARG A 606 -9.22 -41.75 4.98
C ARG A 606 -10.53 -41.91 4.25
N TRP A 607 -10.53 -41.61 2.96
CA TRP A 607 -11.67 -41.82 2.08
C TRP A 607 -11.17 -42.10 0.66
N SER A 608 -12.08 -42.55 -0.19
CA SER A 608 -11.74 -42.91 -1.57
C SER A 608 -12.84 -42.42 -2.49
N THR A 609 -12.43 -41.98 -3.68
CA THR A 609 -13.32 -41.41 -4.68
C THR A 609 -13.17 -42.19 -5.98
N PRO A 610 -14.28 -42.54 -6.67
CA PRO A 610 -14.20 -43.19 -7.97
C PRO A 610 -13.43 -42.34 -8.98
N SER A 611 -12.60 -42.99 -9.81
CA SER A 611 -11.88 -42.35 -10.91
C SER A 611 -12.15 -43.05 -12.24
N SER A 612 -11.77 -42.40 -13.35
CA SER A 612 -11.87 -42.99 -14.68
C SER A 612 -10.71 -43.97 -14.92
N GLN A 613 -10.95 -45.04 -15.67
CA GLN A 613 -9.89 -45.97 -16.12
C GLN A 613 -8.89 -45.31 -17.08
N LEU A 614 -9.25 -44.17 -17.69
CA LEU A 614 -8.41 -43.41 -18.64
C LEU A 614 -7.77 -42.17 -18.00
N LEU A 615 -7.59 -42.18 -16.68
CA LEU A 615 -6.92 -41.13 -15.92
C LEU A 615 -5.50 -40.89 -16.45
N CYS A 616 -5.27 -39.68 -16.97
CA CYS A 616 -3.95 -39.24 -17.42
C CYS A 616 -3.17 -38.63 -16.26
N ASP A 617 -3.82 -37.73 -15.52
CA ASP A 617 -3.26 -37.04 -14.36
C ASP A 617 -4.39 -36.45 -13.49
N PHE A 618 -4.09 -36.02 -12.27
CA PHE A 618 -5.04 -35.29 -11.43
C PHE A 618 -4.35 -34.30 -10.50
N THR A 619 -5.11 -33.30 -10.08
CA THR A 619 -4.77 -32.45 -8.93
C THR A 619 -6.03 -32.14 -8.12
N PHE A 620 -5.89 -31.58 -6.93
CA PHE A 620 -7.02 -31.31 -6.06
C PHE A 620 -6.76 -30.13 -5.12
N ASP A 621 -7.83 -29.47 -4.69
CA ASP A 621 -7.80 -28.40 -3.70
C ASP A 621 -8.75 -28.74 -2.52
N PRO A 622 -8.20 -29.22 -1.39
CA PRO A 622 -8.96 -29.51 -0.18
C PRO A 622 -9.72 -28.31 0.40
N SER A 623 -9.30 -27.08 0.09
CA SER A 623 -9.96 -25.87 0.60
C SER A 623 -11.29 -25.56 -0.10
N GLN A 624 -11.48 -26.10 -1.30
CA GLN A 624 -12.67 -25.93 -2.14
C GLN A 624 -13.46 -27.24 -2.32
N ASP A 625 -13.00 -28.37 -1.74
CA ASP A 625 -13.51 -29.72 -2.03
C ASP A 625 -13.38 -30.10 -3.53
N LEU A 626 -12.40 -29.53 -4.24
CA LEU A 626 -12.25 -29.70 -5.69
C LEU A 626 -11.27 -30.82 -6.04
N LEU A 627 -11.68 -31.72 -6.93
CA LEU A 627 -10.85 -32.72 -7.60
C LEU A 627 -10.88 -32.47 -9.10
N VAL A 628 -9.71 -32.26 -9.69
CA VAL A 628 -9.53 -32.07 -11.13
C VAL A 628 -8.87 -33.31 -11.72
N ILE A 629 -9.59 -34.00 -12.61
CA ILE A 629 -9.09 -35.20 -13.30
C ILE A 629 -8.98 -34.90 -14.78
N ILE A 630 -7.82 -35.15 -15.39
CA ILE A 630 -7.68 -35.13 -16.84
C ILE A 630 -7.72 -36.56 -17.39
N SER A 631 -8.56 -36.78 -18.41
CA SER A 631 -8.69 -38.07 -19.08
C SER A 631 -8.60 -37.92 -20.60
N ALA A 632 -8.01 -38.92 -21.27
CA ALA A 632 -7.90 -38.93 -22.72
C ALA A 632 -9.15 -39.57 -23.34
N ARG A 633 -9.96 -38.78 -24.05
CA ARG A 633 -11.07 -39.31 -24.85
C ARG A 633 -10.59 -39.89 -26.19
N LYS A 634 -9.62 -39.20 -26.80
CA LYS A 634 -8.89 -39.61 -28.02
C LYS A 634 -7.42 -39.20 -27.86
N ARG A 635 -6.57 -39.61 -28.80
CA ARG A 635 -5.15 -39.21 -28.83
C ARG A 635 -4.88 -37.71 -28.69
N THR A 636 -5.82 -36.86 -29.08
CA THR A 636 -5.66 -35.40 -29.12
C THR A 636 -6.81 -34.63 -28.47
N ILE A 637 -7.76 -35.33 -27.85
CA ILE A 637 -8.93 -34.71 -27.20
C ILE A 637 -8.93 -35.16 -25.74
N TYR A 638 -8.86 -34.17 -24.85
CA TYR A 638 -8.77 -34.34 -23.41
C TYR A 638 -10.01 -33.78 -22.73
N GLU A 639 -10.51 -34.51 -21.74
CA GLU A 639 -11.64 -34.15 -20.91
C GLU A 639 -11.13 -33.87 -19.50
N VAL A 640 -11.32 -32.64 -19.02
CA VAL A 640 -10.93 -32.18 -17.68
C VAL A 640 -12.18 -32.17 -16.81
N HIS A 641 -12.31 -33.19 -15.97
CA HIS A 641 -13.43 -33.38 -15.06
C HIS A 641 -13.22 -32.58 -13.78
N LEU A 642 -14.23 -31.79 -13.42
CA LEU A 642 -14.31 -31.02 -12.19
C LEU A 642 -15.28 -31.73 -11.24
N LEU A 643 -14.72 -32.40 -10.24
CA LEU A 643 -15.44 -33.27 -9.30
C LEU A 643 -15.29 -32.76 -7.87
N SER A 644 -16.17 -33.21 -6.97
CA SER A 644 -15.99 -33.06 -5.54
C SER A 644 -15.05 -34.16 -5.02
N MET A 645 -14.01 -33.80 -4.27
CA MET A 645 -13.08 -34.80 -3.73
C MET A 645 -13.70 -35.64 -2.61
N SER A 646 -14.71 -35.11 -1.89
CA SER A 646 -15.43 -35.81 -0.84
C SER A 646 -16.50 -36.78 -1.36
N THR A 647 -17.16 -36.46 -2.49
CA THR A 647 -18.28 -37.26 -3.01
C THR A 647 -17.97 -38.01 -4.31
N GLY A 648 -17.06 -37.50 -5.13
CA GLY A 648 -16.77 -38.00 -6.48
C GLY A 648 -17.75 -37.58 -7.56
N GLU A 649 -18.81 -36.87 -7.19
CA GLU A 649 -19.79 -36.32 -8.12
C GLU A 649 -19.28 -35.02 -8.75
N GLN A 650 -19.98 -34.51 -9.77
CA GLN A 650 -19.67 -33.21 -10.36
C GLN A 650 -19.63 -32.11 -9.28
N HIS A 651 -18.59 -31.27 -9.32
CA HIS A 651 -18.43 -30.21 -8.34
C HIS A 651 -19.60 -29.21 -8.41
N PRO A 652 -20.23 -28.83 -7.27
CA PRO A 652 -21.46 -28.02 -7.27
C PRO A 652 -21.29 -26.61 -7.86
N PHE A 653 -20.08 -26.05 -7.81
CA PHE A 653 -19.78 -24.73 -8.39
C PHE A 653 -19.31 -24.77 -9.86
N ALA A 654 -19.10 -25.95 -10.44
CA ALA A 654 -18.71 -26.08 -11.83
C ALA A 654 -19.96 -26.09 -12.72
N GLN A 655 -20.18 -25.03 -13.49
CA GLN A 655 -21.29 -24.96 -14.45
C GLN A 655 -21.18 -26.03 -15.55
N VAL A 656 -19.96 -26.36 -15.97
CA VAL A 656 -19.68 -27.34 -17.02
C VAL A 656 -18.60 -28.30 -16.55
N SER A 657 -18.83 -29.60 -16.69
CA SER A 657 -17.86 -30.66 -16.44
C SER A 657 -18.22 -31.88 -17.29
N PRO A 658 -17.30 -32.45 -18.09
CA PRO A 658 -15.90 -32.04 -18.25
C PRO A 658 -15.72 -30.81 -19.14
N LEU A 659 -14.63 -30.07 -18.92
CA LEU A 659 -14.09 -29.10 -19.89
C LEU A 659 -13.37 -29.88 -20.99
N VAL A 660 -13.64 -29.59 -22.26
CA VAL A 660 -13.04 -30.31 -23.40
C VAL A 660 -11.96 -29.45 -24.04
N HIS A 661 -10.73 -29.96 -24.12
CA HIS A 661 -9.62 -29.29 -24.81
C HIS A 661 -9.05 -30.19 -25.91
N THR A 662 -8.75 -29.59 -27.07
CA THR A 662 -8.18 -30.30 -28.21
C THR A 662 -6.79 -29.74 -28.50
N VAL A 663 -5.81 -30.63 -28.51
CA VAL A 663 -4.43 -30.34 -28.90
C VAL A 663 -4.16 -30.88 -30.29
N ARG A 664 -3.08 -30.42 -30.94
CA ARG A 664 -2.69 -30.94 -32.26
C ARG A 664 -1.98 -32.29 -32.16
N HIS A 665 -1.11 -32.42 -31.16
CA HIS A 665 -0.31 -33.61 -30.89
C HIS A 665 -0.56 -34.10 -29.46
N PRO A 666 -0.47 -35.43 -29.18
CA PRO A 666 -0.57 -35.94 -27.83
C PRO A 666 0.55 -35.33 -26.95
N PRO A 667 0.22 -34.71 -25.81
CA PRO A 667 1.21 -34.19 -24.88
C PRO A 667 1.96 -35.34 -24.22
N VAL A 668 3.20 -35.07 -23.84
CA VAL A 668 4.07 -36.01 -23.12
C VAL A 668 3.85 -35.95 -21.61
N GLN A 669 3.39 -34.81 -21.11
CA GLN A 669 3.13 -34.54 -19.69
C GLN A 669 2.05 -33.45 -19.55
N PHE A 670 1.42 -33.40 -18.38
CA PHE A 670 0.50 -32.34 -17.99
C PHE A 670 1.04 -31.61 -16.75
N GLU A 671 0.79 -30.32 -16.66
CA GLU A 671 0.85 -29.59 -15.38
C GLU A 671 -0.54 -29.02 -15.11
N LEU A 672 -1.13 -29.38 -13.96
CA LEU A 672 -2.45 -28.92 -13.56
C LEU A 672 -2.30 -27.92 -12.41
N LEU A 673 -2.87 -26.73 -12.58
CA LEU A 673 -2.69 -25.60 -11.68
C LEU A 673 -4.06 -25.02 -11.30
N VAL A 674 -4.39 -25.00 -10.00
CA VAL A 674 -5.65 -24.41 -9.52
C VAL A 674 -5.35 -23.22 -8.62
N PHE A 675 -5.88 -22.05 -8.98
CA PHE A 675 -5.77 -20.82 -8.17
C PHE A 675 -7.16 -20.20 -8.00
N GLY A 676 -7.79 -20.44 -6.85
CA GLY A 676 -9.16 -19.98 -6.61
C GLY A 676 -10.14 -20.49 -7.68
N ASP A 677 -10.76 -19.56 -8.42
CA ASP A 677 -11.68 -19.87 -9.51
C ASP A 677 -11.00 -20.14 -10.86
N LYS A 678 -9.66 -20.07 -10.93
CA LYS A 678 -8.87 -20.31 -12.14
C LYS A 678 -8.30 -21.72 -12.18
N LEU A 679 -8.37 -22.34 -13.35
CA LEU A 679 -7.72 -23.60 -13.69
C LEU A 679 -6.80 -23.37 -14.88
N GLY A 680 -5.51 -23.61 -14.68
CA GLY A 680 -4.50 -23.69 -15.73
C GLY A 680 -4.14 -25.15 -16.02
N VAL A 681 -4.05 -25.52 -17.29
CA VAL A 681 -3.51 -26.82 -17.72
C VAL A 681 -2.44 -26.57 -18.77
N LEU A 682 -1.21 -26.97 -18.47
CA LEU A 682 -0.12 -27.00 -19.44
C LEU A 682 -0.10 -28.37 -20.13
N PHE A 683 -0.28 -28.35 -21.45
CA PHE A 683 -0.13 -29.52 -22.31
C PHE A 683 1.28 -29.52 -22.88
N VAL A 684 2.20 -30.22 -22.22
CA VAL A 684 3.63 -30.24 -22.58
C VAL A 684 3.86 -31.08 -23.84
N SER A 685 4.55 -30.53 -24.83
CA SER A 685 4.82 -31.21 -26.10
C SER A 685 6.32 -31.19 -26.43
N ASN A 686 6.82 -32.30 -26.96
CA ASN A 686 8.18 -32.39 -27.53
C ASN A 686 8.19 -32.15 -29.05
N GLU A 687 7.01 -32.16 -29.69
CA GLU A 687 6.87 -32.07 -31.16
C GLU A 687 6.45 -30.66 -31.62
N GLU A 688 5.79 -29.89 -30.74
CA GLU A 688 5.30 -28.53 -31.00
C GLU A 688 5.46 -27.67 -29.73
N VAL A 689 5.09 -26.38 -29.83
CA VAL A 689 5.02 -25.48 -28.69
C VAL A 689 3.98 -25.98 -27.68
N SER A 690 4.37 -26.10 -26.41
CA SER A 690 3.47 -26.44 -25.30
C SER A 690 2.34 -25.43 -25.18
N VAL A 691 1.12 -25.89 -24.87
CA VAL A 691 -0.06 -25.01 -24.78
C VAL A 691 -0.47 -24.86 -23.32
N PHE A 692 -0.46 -23.63 -22.81
CA PHE A 692 -1.02 -23.30 -21.51
C PHE A 692 -2.44 -22.77 -21.67
N ALA A 693 -3.42 -23.60 -21.31
CA ALA A 693 -4.84 -23.25 -21.39
C ALA A 693 -5.37 -22.84 -20.00
N VAL A 694 -6.11 -21.74 -19.95
CA VAL A 694 -6.63 -21.16 -18.70
C VAL A 694 -8.14 -21.01 -18.79
N TRP A 695 -8.85 -21.41 -17.73
CA TRP A 695 -10.29 -21.27 -17.59
C TRP A 695 -10.65 -20.65 -16.24
N ASN A 696 -11.75 -19.91 -16.21
CA ASN A 696 -12.56 -19.85 -14.99
C ASN A 696 -13.36 -21.16 -14.91
N TRP A 697 -12.97 -22.07 -14.02
CA TRP A 697 -13.56 -23.40 -13.97
C TRP A 697 -15.00 -23.40 -13.43
N ARG A 698 -15.42 -22.33 -12.73
CA ARG A 698 -16.79 -22.19 -12.23
C ARG A 698 -17.74 -21.77 -13.35
N THR A 699 -17.34 -20.78 -14.15
CA THR A 699 -18.18 -20.19 -15.20
C THR A 699 -17.98 -20.82 -16.59
N ASN A 700 -16.93 -21.64 -16.77
CA ASN A 700 -16.49 -22.17 -18.06
C ASN A 700 -16.05 -21.06 -19.05
N GLU A 701 -15.65 -19.89 -18.54
CA GLU A 701 -15.02 -18.85 -19.36
C GLU A 701 -13.59 -19.26 -19.70
N GLN A 702 -13.32 -19.53 -20.97
CA GLN A 702 -11.99 -19.85 -21.46
C GLN A 702 -11.23 -18.56 -21.83
N TYR A 703 -10.01 -18.45 -21.32
CA TYR A 703 -9.10 -17.35 -21.60
C TYR A 703 -8.35 -17.63 -22.90
N GLU A 704 -7.95 -16.59 -23.62
CA GLU A 704 -6.97 -16.74 -24.70
C GLU A 704 -5.62 -17.23 -24.10
N ALA A 705 -4.92 -18.10 -24.83
CA ALA A 705 -3.71 -18.76 -24.31
C ALA A 705 -2.59 -17.72 -24.06
N PRO A 706 -2.14 -17.51 -22.80
CA PRO A 706 -1.23 -16.40 -22.45
C PRO A 706 0.15 -16.47 -23.14
N PHE A 707 0.55 -17.67 -23.56
CA PHE A 707 1.89 -17.98 -24.10
C PHE A 707 1.81 -18.62 -25.50
N ALA A 708 0.78 -18.33 -26.28
CA ALA A 708 0.47 -19.03 -27.54
C ALA A 708 1.62 -19.06 -28.58
N ASN A 709 2.58 -18.14 -28.48
CA ASN A 709 3.70 -18.00 -29.41
C ASN A 709 5.08 -18.25 -28.75
N ASP A 710 5.12 -18.77 -27.52
CA ASP A 710 6.34 -18.92 -26.74
C ASP A 710 6.67 -20.38 -26.48
N PHE A 711 7.95 -20.77 -26.60
CA PHE A 711 8.41 -22.09 -26.18
C PHE A 711 8.46 -22.11 -24.66
N ILE A 712 7.49 -22.74 -24.01
CA ILE A 712 7.43 -22.86 -22.57
C ILE A 712 7.57 -24.31 -22.09
N THR A 713 8.24 -24.51 -20.95
CA THR A 713 8.36 -25.84 -20.31
C THR A 713 7.51 -25.98 -19.06
N SER A 714 7.27 -24.89 -18.34
CA SER A 714 6.49 -24.90 -17.09
C SER A 714 5.78 -23.57 -16.85
N ALA A 715 4.67 -23.57 -16.12
CA ALA A 715 3.87 -22.38 -15.82
C ALA A 715 3.33 -22.33 -14.38
N CYS A 716 3.02 -21.14 -13.88
CA CYS A 716 2.42 -20.95 -12.55
C CYS A 716 1.53 -19.68 -12.50
N PHE A 717 0.67 -19.61 -11.47
CA PHE A 717 -0.06 -18.40 -11.11
C PHE A 717 0.73 -17.62 -10.04
N LEU A 718 0.97 -16.32 -10.27
CA LEU A 718 1.51 -15.42 -9.25
C LEU A 718 0.38 -14.90 -8.35
N ASP A 719 -0.73 -14.50 -8.98
CA ASP A 719 -1.98 -14.08 -8.35
C ASP A 719 -3.20 -14.43 -9.23
N ALA A 720 -4.38 -13.87 -8.93
CA ALA A 720 -5.62 -14.15 -9.66
C ALA A 720 -5.62 -13.65 -11.12
N ASN A 721 -4.77 -12.66 -11.43
CA ASN A 721 -4.72 -11.94 -12.69
C ASN A 721 -3.37 -12.08 -13.40
N THR A 722 -2.36 -12.71 -12.80
CA THR A 722 -1.00 -12.73 -13.34
C THR A 722 -0.45 -14.15 -13.40
N VAL A 723 0.02 -14.56 -14.57
CA VAL A 723 0.65 -15.86 -14.82
C VAL A 723 2.10 -15.71 -15.26
N MET A 724 2.93 -16.69 -14.93
CA MET A 724 4.35 -16.71 -15.28
C MET A 724 4.75 -18.07 -15.85
N ALA A 725 5.59 -18.09 -16.88
CA ALA A 725 6.13 -19.32 -17.46
C ALA A 725 7.64 -19.21 -17.73
N THR A 726 8.33 -20.36 -17.67
CA THR A 726 9.71 -20.47 -18.17
C THR A 726 9.65 -20.53 -19.70
N ALA A 727 10.34 -19.60 -20.37
CA ALA A 727 10.31 -19.44 -21.81
C ALA A 727 11.71 -19.52 -22.42
N TYR A 728 11.79 -20.02 -23.66
CA TYR A 728 13.03 -20.22 -24.40
C TYR A 728 13.09 -19.39 -25.68
N THR A 729 14.29 -18.94 -26.04
CA THR A 729 14.56 -18.38 -27.37
C THR A 729 14.92 -19.49 -28.37
N HIS A 730 14.58 -19.30 -29.65
CA HIS A 730 14.92 -20.26 -30.71
C HIS A 730 16.44 -20.47 -30.94
N GLN A 731 17.30 -19.65 -30.35
CA GLN A 731 18.75 -19.74 -30.49
C GLN A 731 19.36 -20.45 -29.29
N VAL A 732 19.48 -21.78 -29.38
CA VAL A 732 20.00 -22.67 -28.31
C VAL A 732 21.40 -22.25 -27.81
N THR A 733 22.19 -21.55 -28.63
CA THR A 733 23.56 -21.11 -28.29
C THR A 733 23.68 -19.63 -27.92
N ALA A 734 22.57 -18.90 -27.76
CA ALA A 734 22.62 -17.50 -27.36
C ALA A 734 22.77 -17.37 -25.83
N PRO A 735 23.62 -16.46 -25.31
CA PRO A 735 23.58 -16.11 -23.89
C PRO A 735 22.17 -15.63 -23.53
N ASN A 736 21.60 -16.16 -22.44
CA ASN A 736 20.20 -15.95 -22.00
C ASN A 736 19.12 -16.61 -22.85
N ASN A 737 19.34 -17.87 -23.25
CA ASN A 737 18.36 -18.65 -23.98
C ASN A 737 17.10 -19.03 -23.14
N VAL A 738 17.16 -18.90 -21.81
CA VAL A 738 16.04 -19.12 -20.87
C VAL A 738 15.71 -17.84 -20.09
N TYR A 739 14.42 -17.56 -19.89
CA TYR A 739 13.93 -16.42 -19.08
C TYR A 739 12.54 -16.73 -18.51
N LEU A 740 12.04 -15.89 -17.59
CA LEU A 740 10.66 -15.96 -17.10
C LEU A 740 9.81 -14.90 -17.81
N LYS A 741 8.70 -15.33 -18.42
CA LYS A 741 7.74 -14.42 -19.06
C LYS A 741 6.52 -14.24 -18.16
N VAL A 742 6.16 -12.98 -17.89
CA VAL A 742 5.02 -12.63 -17.04
C VAL A 742 3.93 -12.00 -17.90
N VAL A 743 2.69 -12.49 -17.74
CA VAL A 743 1.52 -12.07 -18.53
C VAL A 743 0.36 -11.74 -17.60
N ASP A 744 -0.27 -10.59 -17.84
CA ASP A 744 -1.54 -10.22 -17.23
C ASP A 744 -2.70 -10.88 -17.99
N ILE A 745 -3.55 -11.57 -17.26
CA ILE A 745 -4.77 -12.24 -17.73
C ILE A 745 -6.03 -11.58 -17.16
N SER A 746 -5.94 -10.38 -16.57
CA SER A 746 -7.09 -9.60 -16.07
C SER A 746 -8.24 -9.48 -17.08
N THR A 747 -7.91 -9.44 -18.38
CA THR A 747 -8.87 -9.46 -19.50
C THR A 747 -8.84 -10.82 -20.20
N PRO A 748 -9.87 -11.67 -20.07
CA PRO A 748 -9.86 -13.05 -20.59
C PRO A 748 -9.59 -13.17 -22.10
N ALA A 749 -10.13 -12.24 -22.88
CA ALA A 749 -9.99 -12.21 -24.33
C ALA A 749 -8.71 -11.52 -24.84
N ARG A 750 -7.86 -11.01 -23.94
CA ARG A 750 -6.64 -10.29 -24.32
C ARG A 750 -5.55 -10.33 -23.24
N PRO A 751 -4.87 -11.49 -23.05
CA PRO A 751 -3.68 -11.59 -22.23
C PRO A 751 -2.64 -10.57 -22.68
N THR A 752 -2.10 -9.80 -21.73
CA THR A 752 -1.16 -8.70 -22.01
C THR A 752 0.21 -9.04 -21.42
N PRO A 753 1.25 -9.24 -22.24
CA PRO A 753 2.61 -9.45 -21.74
C PRO A 753 3.07 -8.25 -20.91
N LEU A 754 3.51 -8.49 -19.67
CA LEU A 754 3.98 -7.44 -18.78
C LEU A 754 5.49 -7.25 -18.91
N CYS A 755 6.27 -8.31 -18.68
CA CYS A 755 7.73 -8.22 -18.70
C CYS A 755 8.41 -9.57 -18.94
N HIS A 756 9.70 -9.49 -19.26
CA HIS A 756 10.62 -10.64 -19.25
C HIS A 756 11.63 -10.47 -18.11
N LEU A 757 11.71 -11.44 -17.21
CA LEU A 757 12.69 -11.48 -16.14
C LEU A 757 13.85 -12.38 -16.58
N HIS A 758 15.02 -11.78 -16.78
CA HIS A 758 16.20 -12.51 -17.26
C HIS A 758 16.94 -13.20 -16.11
N PHE A 759 17.35 -14.46 -16.30
CA PHE A 759 18.30 -15.15 -15.44
C PHE A 759 19.70 -14.52 -15.54
N PRO A 760 20.65 -14.87 -14.64
CA PRO A 760 22.04 -14.47 -14.82
C PRO A 760 22.58 -14.98 -16.16
N THR A 761 23.48 -14.21 -16.75
CA THR A 761 24.06 -14.54 -18.05
C THR A 761 24.74 -15.89 -18.02
N MET A 762 24.24 -16.83 -18.83
CA MET A 762 24.82 -18.17 -18.97
C MET A 762 26.18 -18.11 -19.69
N HIS A 763 27.10 -19.01 -19.33
CA HIS A 763 28.37 -19.16 -20.04
C HIS A 763 28.12 -19.65 -21.49
N THR A 764 28.97 -19.26 -22.44
CA THR A 764 28.77 -19.56 -23.87
C THR A 764 28.84 -21.05 -24.22
N SER A 765 29.36 -21.88 -23.32
CA SER A 765 29.43 -23.34 -23.46
C SER A 765 28.37 -24.08 -22.64
N THR A 766 27.35 -23.37 -22.16
CA THR A 766 26.34 -23.90 -21.25
C THR A 766 24.97 -23.78 -21.90
N ASP A 767 24.26 -24.90 -21.94
CA ASP A 767 22.84 -24.93 -22.25
C ASP A 767 22.06 -25.19 -20.96
N ALA A 768 20.86 -24.65 -20.83
CA ALA A 768 20.08 -24.74 -19.60
C ALA A 768 18.60 -24.94 -19.89
N MET A 769 17.94 -25.67 -18.99
CA MET A 769 16.49 -25.81 -18.94
C MET A 769 16.01 -25.43 -17.55
N ALA A 770 14.93 -24.66 -17.46
CA ALA A 770 14.31 -24.23 -16.21
C ALA A 770 12.85 -24.71 -16.13
N ASP A 771 12.47 -25.28 -14.99
CA ASP A 771 11.10 -25.68 -14.68
C ASP A 771 10.64 -25.03 -13.37
N ILE A 772 9.35 -24.71 -13.28
CA ILE A 772 8.76 -24.05 -12.12
C ILE A 772 8.11 -25.09 -11.23
N THR A 773 8.45 -25.06 -9.95
CA THR A 773 7.73 -25.77 -8.90
C THR A 773 6.98 -24.75 -8.07
N TRP A 774 5.69 -24.96 -7.93
CA TRP A 774 4.79 -24.03 -7.27
C TRP A 774 3.94 -24.78 -6.24
N ASP A 775 3.48 -24.05 -5.23
CA ASP A 775 2.53 -24.57 -4.23
C ASP A 775 1.15 -23.96 -4.45
N LEU A 776 0.12 -24.81 -4.37
CA LEU A 776 -1.28 -24.42 -4.46
C LEU A 776 -1.69 -23.62 -3.22
N PRO A 777 -1.98 -22.31 -3.35
CA PRO A 777 -2.46 -21.51 -2.23
C PRO A 777 -3.87 -21.95 -1.85
N PRO A 778 -4.15 -22.13 -0.55
CA PRO A 778 -5.50 -22.47 -0.13
C PRO A 778 -6.47 -21.29 -0.39
N THR A 779 -7.65 -21.62 -0.90
CA THR A 779 -8.75 -20.69 -1.15
C THR A 779 -10.00 -21.10 -0.37
N TRP A 780 -10.07 -20.66 0.89
CA TRP A 780 -11.16 -21.01 1.80
C TRP A 780 -12.46 -20.25 1.46
N GLU A 781 -13.34 -20.86 0.66
CA GLU A 781 -14.61 -20.25 0.22
C GLU A 781 -15.57 -19.86 1.37
N ASN A 782 -15.53 -20.58 2.49
CA ASN A 782 -16.34 -20.30 3.67
C ASN A 782 -15.65 -19.36 4.68
N GLY A 783 -14.57 -18.70 4.27
CA GLY A 783 -13.93 -17.61 5.00
C GLY A 783 -12.97 -18.01 6.13
N ALA A 784 -12.81 -19.30 6.45
CA ALA A 784 -11.86 -19.74 7.46
C ALA A 784 -11.25 -21.14 7.19
N PRO A 785 -9.93 -21.33 7.40
CA PRO A 785 -9.22 -22.59 7.22
C PRO A 785 -9.72 -23.74 8.10
N PRO A 786 -9.48 -25.02 7.72
CA PRO A 786 -9.71 -26.15 8.60
C PRO A 786 -8.73 -26.17 9.78
N GLY A 787 -9.21 -26.65 10.93
CA GLY A 787 -8.45 -26.74 12.17
C GLY A 787 -8.48 -25.46 13.01
N TYR A 788 -7.55 -25.35 13.96
CA TYR A 788 -7.46 -24.24 14.92
C TYR A 788 -6.81 -22.98 14.32
N PHE A 789 -5.86 -23.17 13.40
CA PHE A 789 -5.14 -22.13 12.65
C PHE A 789 -4.54 -22.77 11.39
N ALA A 790 -4.12 -22.00 10.38
CA ALA A 790 -3.52 -22.52 9.14
C ALA A 790 -2.48 -21.56 8.53
N PRO A 791 -1.59 -22.00 7.62
CA PRO A 791 -0.65 -21.11 6.95
C PRO A 791 -1.36 -20.01 6.14
N SER A 792 -0.81 -18.80 6.14
CA SER A 792 -1.33 -17.67 5.34
C SER A 792 -1.15 -17.92 3.84
N PRO A 793 -2.15 -17.60 2.98
CA PRO A 793 -2.04 -17.78 1.53
C PRO A 793 -1.28 -16.65 0.81
N THR A 794 -0.99 -15.54 1.52
CA THR A 794 -0.49 -14.29 0.93
C THR A 794 1.03 -14.23 0.77
N GLN A 795 1.77 -14.99 1.57
CA GLN A 795 3.24 -15.06 1.52
C GLN A 795 3.63 -16.41 0.93
N ARG A 796 4.23 -16.40 -0.26
CA ARG A 796 4.59 -17.63 -0.99
C ARG A 796 5.94 -17.51 -1.67
N ILE A 797 6.59 -18.66 -1.82
CA ILE A 797 7.77 -18.83 -2.65
C ILE A 797 7.48 -19.77 -3.82
N LEU A 798 8.27 -19.66 -4.86
CA LEU A 798 8.34 -20.58 -6.00
C LEU A 798 9.74 -21.18 -6.06
N GLY A 799 9.86 -22.39 -6.61
CA GLY A 799 11.13 -22.99 -6.97
C GLY A 799 11.31 -22.91 -8.47
N VAL A 800 12.49 -22.52 -8.92
CA VAL A 800 12.89 -22.63 -10.32
C VAL A 800 14.08 -23.58 -10.38
N SER A 801 13.83 -24.79 -10.87
CA SER A 801 14.84 -25.83 -11.07
C SER A 801 15.55 -25.56 -12.38
N ILE A 802 16.83 -25.21 -12.34
CA ILE A 802 17.66 -25.04 -13.53
C ILE A 802 18.57 -26.26 -13.67
N SER A 803 18.41 -27.01 -14.75
CA SER A 803 19.37 -28.02 -15.19
C SER A 803 20.28 -27.41 -16.24
N ALA A 804 21.54 -27.18 -15.90
CA ALA A 804 22.55 -26.67 -16.82
C ALA A 804 23.48 -27.81 -17.31
N TRP A 805 23.84 -27.82 -18.58
CA TRP A 805 24.77 -28.77 -19.18
C TRP A 805 25.98 -28.01 -19.72
N THR A 806 27.14 -28.19 -19.09
CA THR A 806 28.40 -27.57 -19.52
C THR A 806 29.09 -28.45 -20.56
N ILE A 807 29.37 -27.91 -21.75
CA ILE A 807 30.06 -28.61 -22.84
C ILE A 807 31.58 -28.52 -22.63
N GLU A 808 32.22 -29.64 -22.26
CA GLU A 808 33.69 -29.73 -22.23
C GLU A 808 34.24 -30.13 -23.62
N GLY A 809 34.75 -29.15 -24.38
CA GLY A 809 35.51 -29.38 -25.62
C GLY A 809 34.69 -29.47 -26.92
N ASN A 810 35.39 -29.65 -28.06
CA ASN A 810 34.84 -29.64 -29.42
C ASN A 810 34.02 -30.90 -29.83
N VAL A 811 33.40 -31.61 -28.89
CA VAL A 811 32.65 -32.84 -29.21
C VAL A 811 31.15 -32.58 -29.14
N ILE A 812 30.46 -32.86 -30.25
CA ILE A 812 29.00 -32.79 -30.35
C ILE A 812 28.36 -33.70 -29.28
N ALA A 813 27.39 -33.13 -28.59
CA ALA A 813 26.57 -33.64 -27.49
C ALA A 813 26.44 -35.17 -27.36
N GLY A 814 26.53 -35.65 -26.11
CA GLY A 814 25.88 -36.92 -25.74
C GLY A 814 26.39 -37.59 -24.47
N ALA A 815 27.70 -37.56 -24.18
CA ALA A 815 28.26 -38.39 -23.09
C ALA A 815 29.25 -37.69 -22.15
N ALA A 816 29.75 -36.50 -22.49
CA ALA A 816 30.74 -35.75 -21.70
C ALA A 816 30.21 -34.44 -21.09
N ALA A 817 28.92 -34.13 -21.27
CA ALA A 817 28.33 -32.92 -20.68
C ALA A 817 28.06 -33.15 -19.19
N ARG A 818 28.73 -32.36 -18.33
CA ARG A 818 28.45 -32.37 -16.89
C ARG A 818 27.13 -31.62 -16.65
N ARG A 819 26.15 -32.29 -16.04
CA ARG A 819 24.91 -31.65 -15.58
C ARG A 819 25.18 -30.97 -14.23
N VAL A 820 24.79 -29.71 -14.11
CA VAL A 820 24.81 -28.94 -12.87
C VAL A 820 23.37 -28.58 -12.49
N PRO A 821 22.81 -29.19 -11.43
CA PRO A 821 21.48 -28.85 -10.92
C PRO A 821 21.55 -27.60 -10.04
N LEU A 822 20.66 -26.64 -10.28
CA LEU A 822 20.52 -25.45 -9.46
C LEU A 822 19.05 -25.27 -9.04
N MET A 823 18.83 -24.86 -7.80
CA MET A 823 17.52 -24.48 -7.30
C MET A 823 17.50 -23.00 -6.95
N LEU A 824 16.67 -22.24 -7.66
CA LEU A 824 16.38 -20.83 -7.34
C LEU A 824 15.05 -20.75 -6.60
N ILE A 825 15.08 -20.39 -5.33
CA ILE A 825 13.88 -20.04 -4.59
C ILE A 825 13.55 -18.57 -4.85
N VAL A 826 12.34 -18.29 -5.30
CA VAL A 826 11.87 -16.96 -5.73
C VAL A 826 10.71 -16.51 -4.84
N SER A 827 10.79 -15.28 -4.30
CA SER A 827 9.70 -14.66 -3.55
C SER A 827 8.64 -14.10 -4.48
N VAL A 828 7.42 -14.64 -4.43
CA VAL A 828 6.30 -14.15 -5.25
C VAL A 828 5.97 -12.67 -4.95
N PRO A 829 5.86 -12.24 -3.68
CA PRO A 829 5.61 -10.82 -3.38
C PRO A 829 6.70 -9.88 -3.90
N ALA A 830 7.97 -10.31 -3.86
CA ALA A 830 9.07 -9.49 -4.38
C ALA A 830 9.01 -9.34 -5.90
N VAL A 831 8.67 -10.42 -6.63
CA VAL A 831 8.44 -10.36 -8.08
C VAL A 831 7.26 -9.46 -8.41
N LEU A 832 6.13 -9.61 -7.72
CA LEU A 832 4.93 -8.78 -7.94
C LEU A 832 5.21 -7.29 -7.70
N ALA A 833 6.03 -6.94 -6.70
CA ALA A 833 6.38 -5.56 -6.38
C ALA A 833 7.24 -4.86 -7.45
N GLN A 834 7.89 -5.63 -8.32
CA GLN A 834 8.76 -5.13 -9.39
C GLN A 834 8.09 -5.14 -10.76
N LEU A 835 6.84 -5.63 -10.85
CA LEU A 835 6.11 -5.61 -12.10
C LEU A 835 5.79 -4.17 -12.51
N PRO A 836 5.92 -3.82 -13.80
CA PRO A 836 5.59 -2.48 -14.28
C PRO A 836 4.10 -2.15 -14.10
N PRO A 837 3.72 -0.87 -14.01
CA PRO A 837 2.32 -0.45 -14.00
C PRO A 837 1.57 -0.97 -15.22
N ARG A 838 0.30 -1.36 -15.04
CA ARG A 838 -0.57 -1.96 -16.08
C ARG A 838 -0.93 -1.00 -17.25
N THR A 839 -0.38 0.21 -17.30
CA THR A 839 -0.78 1.33 -18.19
C THR A 839 0.30 1.77 -19.19
N THR A 840 1.49 1.16 -19.19
CA THR A 840 2.59 1.58 -20.07
C THR A 840 2.33 1.20 -21.54
N ALA A 841 2.48 2.16 -22.46
CA ALA A 841 2.14 1.99 -23.88
C ALA A 841 3.24 1.31 -24.73
N SER A 842 4.36 0.91 -24.14
CA SER A 842 5.49 0.27 -24.82
C SER A 842 5.82 -1.08 -24.18
N PHE A 843 5.27 -2.17 -24.71
CA PHE A 843 5.55 -3.53 -24.26
C PHE A 843 6.33 -4.34 -25.31
N PRO A 844 7.16 -5.32 -24.89
CA PRO A 844 7.43 -5.75 -23.50
C PRO A 844 8.67 -5.09 -22.85
N VAL A 845 8.60 -4.86 -21.53
CA VAL A 845 9.75 -4.38 -20.70
C VAL A 845 10.63 -5.59 -20.34
N SER A 846 11.92 -5.54 -20.68
CA SER A 846 12.92 -6.53 -20.26
C SER A 846 13.60 -6.06 -18.97
N ILE A 847 13.55 -6.88 -17.92
CA ILE A 847 14.11 -6.60 -16.59
C ILE A 847 15.33 -7.50 -16.40
N SER A 848 16.49 -6.88 -16.16
CA SER A 848 17.77 -7.59 -16.03
C SER A 848 17.89 -8.32 -14.69
N TRP A 849 18.71 -9.38 -14.62
CA TRP A 849 18.97 -10.09 -13.36
C TRP A 849 19.35 -9.13 -12.23
N ALA A 850 20.23 -8.16 -12.48
CA ALA A 850 20.70 -7.22 -11.46
C ALA A 850 19.59 -6.40 -10.80
N GLU A 851 18.48 -6.18 -11.52
CA GLU A 851 17.33 -5.38 -11.07
C GLU A 851 16.35 -6.22 -10.25
N TRP A 852 16.00 -7.43 -10.72
CA TRP A 852 14.97 -8.25 -10.07
C TRP A 852 15.50 -9.39 -9.20
N GLY A 853 16.60 -10.01 -9.63
CA GLY A 853 17.08 -11.30 -9.14
C GLY A 853 17.62 -11.27 -7.71
N PRO A 854 18.67 -10.47 -7.40
CA PRO A 854 19.32 -10.50 -6.09
C PRO A 854 18.36 -10.32 -4.90
N PRO A 855 17.46 -9.31 -4.85
CA PRO A 855 16.58 -9.13 -3.70
C PRO A 855 15.44 -10.16 -3.61
N ALA A 856 15.06 -10.79 -4.73
CA ALA A 856 13.89 -11.67 -4.80
C ALA A 856 14.22 -13.16 -4.71
N THR A 857 15.51 -13.55 -4.78
CA THR A 857 15.90 -14.96 -4.96
C THR A 857 16.91 -15.48 -3.94
N ARG A 858 16.99 -16.82 -3.80
CA ARG A 858 18.08 -17.57 -3.15
C ARG A 858 18.46 -18.78 -4.00
N ILE A 859 19.75 -18.94 -4.30
CA ILE A 859 20.28 -20.07 -5.07
C ILE A 859 20.84 -21.19 -4.17
N PHE A 860 20.62 -22.44 -4.58
CA PHE A 860 21.24 -23.64 -4.02
C PHE A 860 21.81 -24.53 -5.14
N ASP A 861 22.91 -25.22 -4.86
CA ASP A 861 23.74 -26.00 -5.80
C ASP A 861 23.75 -27.51 -5.51
N HIS A 862 22.60 -28.06 -5.12
CA HIS A 862 22.46 -29.50 -4.82
C HIS A 862 21.47 -30.21 -5.73
N GLU A 863 21.66 -31.52 -5.86
CA GLU A 863 20.72 -32.42 -6.53
C GLU A 863 19.38 -32.45 -5.81
N PHE A 864 18.29 -32.30 -6.55
CA PHE A 864 16.92 -32.34 -6.03
C PHE A 864 16.26 -33.69 -6.30
N SER A 865 15.26 -34.03 -5.49
CA SER A 865 14.56 -35.30 -5.60
C SER A 865 13.87 -35.43 -6.96
N PRO A 866 14.06 -36.54 -7.69
CA PRO A 866 13.33 -36.84 -8.92
C PRO A 866 11.89 -37.31 -8.65
N VAL A 867 11.28 -36.94 -7.51
CA VAL A 867 9.90 -37.29 -7.12
C VAL A 867 9.14 -35.95 -6.98
N TRP A 868 8.47 -35.56 -8.07
CA TRP A 868 8.48 -34.18 -8.60
C TRP A 868 7.56 -33.11 -7.99
N VAL A 869 6.72 -33.35 -6.99
CA VAL A 869 5.55 -32.45 -6.84
C VAL A 869 5.61 -31.46 -5.67
N CYS A 870 6.23 -31.79 -4.51
CA CYS A 870 6.00 -30.98 -3.28
C CYS A 870 7.22 -30.79 -2.36
N TYR A 871 8.41 -30.50 -2.89
CA TYR A 871 9.54 -30.09 -2.04
C TYR A 871 9.46 -28.61 -1.59
N ILE A 872 8.51 -27.84 -2.14
CA ILE A 872 8.13 -26.49 -1.66
C ILE A 872 6.70 -26.53 -1.13
N ARG A 873 6.47 -25.92 0.03
CA ARG A 873 5.14 -25.78 0.64
C ARG A 873 5.09 -24.50 1.49
N GLY A 874 4.19 -23.59 1.16
CA GLY A 874 4.08 -22.27 1.78
C GLY A 874 5.37 -21.45 1.62
N LEU A 875 6.08 -21.25 2.73
CA LEU A 875 7.38 -20.54 2.79
C LEU A 875 8.54 -21.49 3.09
N ARG A 876 8.39 -22.80 2.86
CA ARG A 876 9.42 -23.79 3.17
C ARG A 876 9.86 -24.56 1.94
N TYR A 877 11.13 -24.93 1.95
CA TYR A 877 11.78 -25.80 0.98
C TYR A 877 12.49 -26.94 1.71
N VAL A 878 12.36 -28.18 1.23
CA VAL A 878 13.09 -29.34 1.78
C VAL A 878 14.12 -29.86 0.80
N ALA A 879 15.30 -30.17 1.32
CA ALA A 879 16.38 -30.79 0.57
C ALA A 879 16.92 -32.02 1.32
N ILE A 880 17.35 -33.03 0.55
CA ILE A 880 18.10 -34.18 1.05
C ILE A 880 19.44 -34.19 0.32
N ASP A 881 20.51 -34.50 1.05
CA ASP A 881 21.80 -34.75 0.42
C ASP A 881 21.77 -36.08 -0.34
N LEU A 882 21.51 -36.01 -1.64
CA LEU A 882 21.46 -37.16 -2.54
C LEU A 882 22.85 -37.69 -2.92
N ASN A 883 23.94 -36.96 -2.60
CA ASN A 883 25.30 -37.41 -2.88
C ASN A 883 25.76 -38.50 -1.89
N ALA A 884 25.06 -38.66 -0.77
CA ALA A 884 25.30 -39.75 0.15
C ALA A 884 24.65 -41.05 -0.36
N ASN A 885 25.43 -42.15 -0.45
CA ASN A 885 24.95 -43.49 -0.82
C ASN A 885 23.69 -43.93 -0.05
N VAL A 886 23.52 -43.46 1.19
CA VAL A 886 22.28 -43.58 1.95
C VAL A 886 22.05 -42.28 2.72
N PRO A 887 21.08 -41.44 2.31
CA PRO A 887 20.82 -40.19 3.00
C PRO A 887 20.43 -40.46 4.45
N SER A 888 21.10 -39.77 5.38
CA SER A 888 20.87 -39.89 6.83
C SER A 888 20.25 -38.64 7.43
N THR A 889 20.31 -37.53 6.71
CA THR A 889 19.85 -36.21 7.14
C THR A 889 19.08 -35.51 6.04
N TYR A 890 18.26 -34.55 6.42
CA TYR A 890 17.53 -33.67 5.53
C TYR A 890 17.56 -32.24 6.09
N SER A 891 17.45 -31.26 5.22
CA SER A 891 17.42 -29.83 5.57
C SER A 891 16.07 -29.25 5.17
N VAL A 892 15.48 -28.45 6.05
CA VAL A 892 14.30 -27.63 5.77
C VAL A 892 14.71 -26.17 5.85
N PHE A 893 14.58 -25.45 4.75
CA PHE A 893 14.81 -24.02 4.65
C PHE A 893 13.47 -23.30 4.82
N ASP A 894 13.37 -22.45 5.85
CA ASP A 894 12.19 -21.64 6.14
C ASP A 894 12.47 -20.17 5.79
N PHE A 895 11.65 -19.61 4.90
CA PHE A 895 11.73 -18.24 4.39
C PHE A 895 10.79 -17.28 5.14
N SER A 896 10.19 -17.71 6.25
CA SER A 896 9.43 -16.82 7.14
C SER A 896 10.36 -15.89 7.93
N ASP A 897 10.08 -14.58 7.88
CA ASP A 897 10.92 -13.49 8.41
C ASP A 897 11.02 -13.45 9.97
N ALA A 898 10.56 -14.50 10.65
CA ALA A 898 10.30 -14.52 12.08
C ALA A 898 11.42 -15.13 12.94
N GLY A 899 12.68 -15.08 12.47
CA GLY A 899 13.79 -15.73 13.19
C GLY A 899 15.18 -15.10 13.06
N ALA A 900 15.42 -14.24 12.07
CA ALA A 900 16.74 -13.63 11.90
C ALA A 900 16.88 -12.37 12.76
N SER A 901 17.60 -12.49 13.89
CA SER A 901 18.11 -11.33 14.65
C SER A 901 18.79 -10.33 13.72
N ALA A 902 18.72 -9.03 14.03
CA ALA A 902 19.41 -7.96 13.28
C ALA A 902 20.93 -8.21 13.15
N ALA A 903 21.53 -9.01 14.05
CA ALA A 903 22.93 -9.44 13.94
C ALA A 903 23.16 -10.57 12.91
N ALA A 904 22.14 -11.38 12.60
CA ALA A 904 22.21 -12.44 11.58
C ALA A 904 21.88 -11.94 10.16
N LYS A 905 21.21 -10.79 10.03
CA LYS A 905 20.87 -10.16 8.73
C LYS A 905 22.11 -9.63 7.96
N SER A 906 23.25 -9.49 8.63
CA SER A 906 24.52 -9.04 8.02
C SER A 906 25.32 -10.16 7.31
N GLU A 907 24.95 -11.43 7.45
CA GLU A 907 25.74 -12.59 6.97
C GLU A 907 25.08 -13.40 5.82
N GLN A 908 23.91 -13.03 5.30
CA GLN A 908 23.12 -13.95 4.44
C GLN A 908 23.17 -13.69 2.92
N ARG A 909 24.25 -13.06 2.41
CA ARG A 909 24.54 -13.05 0.97
C ARG A 909 24.94 -14.46 0.53
N SER A 910 24.18 -15.07 -0.38
CA SER A 910 24.58 -16.33 -1.02
C SER A 910 25.16 -16.00 -2.38
N VAL A 911 26.42 -16.40 -2.60
CA VAL A 911 27.12 -16.25 -3.88
C VAL A 911 27.35 -17.64 -4.44
N TYR A 912 26.78 -17.90 -5.60
CA TYR A 912 27.15 -19.06 -6.39
C TYR A 912 28.39 -18.71 -7.21
N HIS A 913 29.50 -19.38 -6.92
CA HIS A 913 30.75 -19.18 -7.65
C HIS A 913 30.70 -19.87 -9.01
N ASN A 914 31.22 -19.19 -10.03
CA ASN A 914 31.14 -19.61 -11.41
C ASN A 914 31.83 -20.98 -11.69
N ASP A 915 31.04 -22.07 -11.70
CA ASP A 915 31.46 -23.42 -12.10
C ASP A 915 31.37 -23.67 -13.62
N ASN A 916 31.57 -22.64 -14.45
CA ASN A 916 31.31 -22.61 -15.90
C ASN A 916 29.82 -22.67 -16.29
N VAL A 917 28.90 -22.47 -15.34
CA VAL A 917 27.45 -22.39 -15.63
C VAL A 917 27.08 -20.99 -16.09
N PHE A 918 27.47 -19.97 -15.32
CA PHE A 918 27.20 -18.56 -15.60
C PHE A 918 28.47 -17.85 -16.11
N SER A 919 28.34 -16.65 -16.66
CA SER A 919 29.50 -15.85 -17.08
C SER A 919 30.21 -15.20 -15.88
N GLU A 920 29.48 -14.95 -14.80
CA GLU A 920 29.93 -14.25 -13.59
C GLU A 920 29.39 -14.96 -12.35
N ASP A 921 29.94 -14.63 -11.17
CA ASP A 921 29.41 -15.08 -9.89
C ASP A 921 27.98 -14.54 -9.69
N VAL A 922 27.08 -15.38 -9.20
CA VAL A 922 25.65 -15.03 -9.06
C VAL A 922 25.31 -14.74 -7.62
N GLU A 923 24.81 -13.54 -7.37
CA GLU A 923 24.42 -13.08 -6.03
C GLU A 923 22.92 -13.19 -5.78
N THR A 924 22.57 -13.65 -4.58
CA THR A 924 21.18 -13.79 -4.13
C THR A 924 21.05 -13.42 -2.64
N PHE A 925 19.92 -12.78 -2.26
CA PHE A 925 19.75 -12.14 -0.95
C PHE A 925 18.47 -12.54 -0.18
N LEU A 926 17.59 -13.38 -0.73
CA LEU A 926 16.37 -13.77 -0.03
C LEU A 926 16.71 -14.52 1.27
N PRO A 927 16.32 -14.05 2.47
CA PRO A 927 16.76 -14.64 3.74
C PRO A 927 16.06 -15.97 4.01
N CYS A 928 16.77 -16.91 4.66
CA CYS A 928 16.19 -18.17 5.10
C CYS A 928 16.85 -18.70 6.39
N HIS A 929 16.13 -19.53 7.12
CA HIS A 929 16.63 -20.30 8.25
C HIS A 929 16.70 -21.79 7.88
N GLU A 930 17.86 -22.41 8.01
CA GLU A 930 18.04 -23.86 7.80
C GLU A 930 17.82 -24.61 9.12
N ALA A 931 16.94 -25.60 9.12
CA ALA A 931 16.82 -26.61 10.17
C ALA A 931 17.25 -27.98 9.61
N ARG A 932 18.09 -28.70 10.34
CA ARG A 932 18.56 -30.04 9.95
C ARG A 932 17.93 -31.13 10.81
N GLY A 933 17.38 -32.15 10.16
CA GLY A 933 16.79 -33.31 10.80
C GLY A 933 17.47 -34.61 10.37
N THR A 934 17.23 -35.68 11.14
CA THR A 934 17.70 -37.03 10.80
C THR A 934 16.57 -37.84 10.18
N ILE A 935 16.85 -38.53 9.08
CA ILE A 935 15.90 -39.44 8.45
C ILE A 935 15.67 -40.63 9.40
N PRO A 936 14.41 -40.96 9.76
CA PRO A 936 14.11 -42.07 10.65
C PRO A 936 14.66 -43.40 10.10
N ARG A 937 15.35 -44.17 10.95
CA ARG A 937 15.86 -45.50 10.62
C ARG A 937 15.48 -46.50 11.71
N ARG A 938 14.65 -47.49 11.36
CA ARG A 938 14.24 -48.61 12.22
C ARG A 938 14.06 -49.87 11.36
N PRO A 939 14.19 -51.09 11.90
CA PRO A 939 14.10 -52.34 11.14
C PRO A 939 12.79 -52.50 10.34
N GLU A 940 11.70 -51.90 10.82
CA GLU A 940 10.37 -51.94 10.19
C GLU A 940 10.19 -50.94 9.03
N LEU A 941 11.09 -49.95 8.87
CA LEU A 941 10.97 -48.90 7.86
C LEU A 941 11.82 -49.22 6.62
N PRO A 942 11.32 -48.95 5.40
CA PRO A 942 12.13 -49.06 4.20
C PRO A 942 13.20 -47.96 4.14
N LEU A 943 14.10 -48.07 3.17
CA LEU A 943 15.12 -47.06 2.93
C LEU A 943 14.51 -45.77 2.35
N LEU A 944 14.17 -44.84 3.24
CA LEU A 944 13.64 -43.53 2.91
C LEU A 944 14.71 -42.71 2.18
N SER A 945 14.44 -42.34 0.93
CA SER A 945 15.42 -41.74 0.01
C SER A 945 15.05 -40.31 -0.41
N TYR A 946 13.77 -39.94 -0.28
CA TYR A 946 13.25 -38.64 -0.71
C TYR A 946 12.38 -38.00 0.38
N ALA A 947 12.23 -36.68 0.35
CA ALA A 947 11.37 -35.92 1.24
C ALA A 947 10.53 -34.90 0.47
N MET A 948 9.33 -34.68 0.99
CA MET A 948 8.36 -33.68 0.54
C MET A 948 7.77 -32.99 1.76
N LEU A 949 7.10 -31.86 1.55
CA LEU A 949 6.47 -31.08 2.60
C LEU A 949 4.95 -31.22 2.56
N ALA A 950 4.36 -31.39 3.74
CA ALA A 950 2.96 -31.10 4.02
C ALA A 950 2.87 -29.83 4.86
N ASP A 951 1.66 -29.25 5.03
CA ASP A 951 1.50 -28.05 5.87
C ASP A 951 2.06 -28.27 7.28
N ASP A 952 1.83 -29.44 7.88
CA ASP A 952 2.18 -29.72 9.28
C ASP A 952 3.28 -30.75 9.46
N GLY A 953 4.00 -31.12 8.40
CA GLY A 953 4.95 -32.20 8.50
C GLY A 953 5.83 -32.42 7.27
N ILE A 954 6.58 -33.51 7.36
CA ILE A 954 7.45 -34.01 6.30
C ILE A 954 6.97 -35.39 5.87
N VAL A 955 6.97 -35.63 4.56
CA VAL A 955 6.59 -36.90 3.96
C VAL A 955 7.83 -37.51 3.32
N PHE A 956 8.25 -38.67 3.81
CA PHE A 956 9.36 -39.41 3.24
C PHE A 956 8.88 -40.52 2.31
N VAL A 957 9.66 -40.74 1.25
CA VAL A 957 9.38 -41.73 0.21
C VAL A 957 10.56 -42.68 0.07
N PRO A 958 10.33 -44.00 0.04
CA PRO A 958 11.38 -44.96 -0.29
C PRO A 958 11.66 -44.97 -1.79
N HIS A 959 12.85 -45.42 -2.18
CA HIS A 959 13.24 -45.54 -3.58
C HIS A 959 12.34 -46.50 -4.38
N GLU A 960 11.75 -47.52 -3.73
CA GLU A 960 10.95 -48.57 -4.37
C GLU A 960 9.43 -48.30 -4.35
N GLY A 961 8.98 -47.09 -3.96
CA GLY A 961 7.57 -46.69 -4.10
C GLY A 961 6.56 -47.53 -3.30
N GLN A 962 6.93 -48.09 -2.15
CA GLN A 962 6.06 -48.98 -1.36
C GLN A 962 5.02 -48.25 -0.47
N GLY A 963 4.97 -46.91 -0.52
CA GLY A 963 4.14 -46.08 0.35
C GLY A 963 4.79 -44.74 0.66
N PHE A 964 4.08 -43.90 1.41
CA PHE A 964 4.60 -42.65 1.96
C PHE A 964 4.55 -42.72 3.48
N TRP A 965 5.58 -42.20 4.14
CA TRP A 965 5.61 -42.07 5.60
C TRP A 965 5.64 -40.60 5.98
N ALA A 966 4.55 -40.14 6.58
CA ALA A 966 4.40 -38.77 7.01
C ALA A 966 4.66 -38.65 8.51
N TRP A 967 5.49 -37.67 8.88
CA TRP A 967 5.68 -37.25 10.27
C TRP A 967 5.13 -35.84 10.43
N THR A 968 4.15 -35.68 11.33
CA THR A 968 3.44 -34.42 11.53
C THR A 968 3.45 -33.96 12.98
N VAL A 969 3.14 -32.67 13.18
CA VAL A 969 3.15 -31.96 14.47
C VAL A 969 1.85 -32.09 15.26
#